data_AF-A0AAV2H8Q6-F1
#
_entry.id   AF-A0AAV2H8Q6-F1
#
_cell.length_a   1.000
_cell.length_b   1.000
_cell.length_c   1.000
_cell.angle_alpha   90.00
_cell.angle_beta   90.00
_cell.angle_gamma   90.00
#
_symmetry.space_group_name_H-M   'P 1'
#
loop_
_entity.id
_entity.type
_entity.pdbx_description
1 polymer ?
#
loop_
_entity_poly.entity_id
_entity_poly.type
_entity_poly.pdbx_seq_one_letter_code
_entity_poly.pdbx_strand_id
1 'polypeptide(L)'
;TFCDCSNLQLTRVPVIRLSNVITGLDLHKNFIAHLPNCSFCDYPQLTYLDMSQNKLDSLHKGSFETLRLLEFLNLQSNNLTFTNGTFPEGVFGDLSSLKVLKLNNNTRSPYDLGYDYPDEALAELTSLQVLYMDGLNRQAFGPGFAKMTSLRSLNLSGYAEGSCTLVALRNDTFQHLGQLTQLDLSTCRIHGWRVEPGALLPLKNLQVLDVSYNFKLGFYEFMRAMFEVRNSNLVSLKMNSIVSIYSLAITVNKSMVESLPRSLQYLEAKGNSFETIEPGLLQLVPENLSYLDLGGNRLVYGLYLNDLPLLENLEILRLKGVNMLLKLPTFGPYLSEWHLTSSPEQEGVSDLKAGPEPLVIQLPPRLRTIDMSVSGLNYILSRLVMNPENSLKTLFLNANHFPVMLGPFIGFEKLEVLDLSLTSARTLKKQFFKHFTSLRRLMLSQNALGEFFARSKPNSQIFSDLRNLTALDLSKNLINSFPDDLLAGLTQLTTLNMEINEMWNFDLQISHMENLSLLNLSHSQLSHLPNHVITHINSLVEGRVNITVDLSSNPVKCDCNNLDFIQWMVDSPAFDPKFINYMCQYPDSSYKRIVDSYAETLHDLHRICALNFPVFIAAIGATFFMLSFVVGAIIYR
;
A
#
# COMPACT_ATOMS: atom_id res chain seq x y z
N THR A 1 19.07 13.83 26.81
CA THR A 1 18.38 13.30 28.02
C THR A 1 16.91 13.64 27.91
N PHE A 2 16.05 12.64 27.89
CA PHE A 2 14.62 12.82 27.60
C PHE A 2 13.80 12.37 28.79
N CYS A 3 12.74 13.11 29.13
CA CYS A 3 11.82 12.78 30.20
C CYS A 3 10.39 12.76 29.68
N ASP A 4 9.75 11.59 29.78
CA ASP A 4 8.34 11.39 29.45
C ASP A 4 7.49 11.54 30.72
N CYS A 5 6.70 12.61 30.76
CA CYS A 5 5.72 12.93 31.81
C CYS A 5 4.30 12.97 31.24
N SER A 6 4.06 12.28 30.14
CA SER A 6 2.77 12.28 29.45
C SER A 6 1.69 11.48 30.18
N ASN A 7 0.44 11.91 30.06
CA ASN A 7 -0.73 11.19 30.60
C ASN A 7 -0.65 10.87 32.11
N LEU A 8 -0.02 11.76 32.89
CA LEU A 8 0.15 11.61 34.35
C LEU A 8 -0.84 12.46 35.16
N GLN A 9 -1.84 13.04 34.51
CA GLN A 9 -2.85 13.91 35.12
C GLN A 9 -2.25 15.15 35.80
N LEU A 10 -1.12 15.65 35.31
CA LEU A 10 -0.42 16.80 35.89
C LEU A 10 -1.24 18.08 35.67
N THR A 11 -1.30 18.95 36.68
CA THR A 11 -1.96 20.26 36.61
C THR A 11 -0.97 21.43 36.53
N ARG A 12 0.34 21.14 36.69
CA ARG A 12 1.45 22.09 36.59
C ARG A 12 2.69 21.39 36.04
N VAL A 13 3.65 22.18 35.56
CA VAL A 13 4.98 21.67 35.16
C VAL A 13 5.65 21.02 36.38
N PRO A 14 6.11 19.76 36.30
CA PRO A 14 6.75 19.09 37.42
C PRO A 14 8.15 19.68 37.68
N VAL A 15 8.64 19.56 38.92
CA VAL A 15 10.05 19.82 39.25
C VAL A 15 10.74 18.47 39.38
N ILE A 16 11.69 18.19 38.50
CA ILE A 16 12.31 16.87 38.36
C ILE A 16 13.75 16.94 38.88
N ARG A 17 14.19 15.90 39.58
CA ARG A 17 15.59 15.76 39.99
C ARG A 17 16.48 15.67 38.73
N LEU A 18 17.52 16.49 38.64
CA LEU A 18 18.39 16.65 37.45
C LEU A 18 17.70 17.34 36.25
N SER A 19 16.70 18.20 36.49
CA SER A 19 16.07 19.03 35.45
C SER A 19 17.08 19.85 34.63
N ASN A 20 18.18 20.27 35.28
CA ASN A 20 19.24 21.08 34.68
C ASN A 20 20.01 20.40 33.53
N VAL A 21 19.89 19.08 33.38
CA VAL A 21 20.49 18.34 32.26
C VAL A 21 19.46 17.82 31.26
N ILE A 22 18.15 18.01 31.46
CA ILE A 22 17.11 17.48 30.56
C ILE A 22 17.07 18.31 29.26
N THR A 23 17.09 17.62 28.12
CA THR A 23 17.03 18.23 26.78
C THR A 23 15.68 18.05 26.08
N GLY A 24 14.89 17.05 26.48
CA GLY A 24 13.54 16.85 25.98
C GLY A 24 12.56 16.56 27.10
N LEU A 25 11.43 17.28 27.11
CA LEU A 25 10.37 17.14 28.09
C LEU A 25 9.03 16.95 27.37
N ASP A 26 8.39 15.81 27.63
CA ASP A 26 7.06 15.50 27.12
C ASP A 26 6.02 15.60 28.25
N LEU A 27 5.09 16.53 28.10
CA LEU A 27 3.97 16.79 29.01
C LEU A 27 2.62 16.62 28.31
N HIS A 28 2.57 15.89 27.18
CA HIS A 28 1.33 15.73 26.42
C HIS A 28 0.24 14.99 27.21
N LYS A 29 -1.03 15.25 26.88
CA LYS A 29 -2.21 14.62 27.54
C LYS A 29 -2.25 14.81 29.06
N ASN A 30 -1.98 16.02 29.54
CA ASN A 30 -2.13 16.38 30.94
C ASN A 30 -3.27 17.41 31.13
N PHE A 31 -3.39 17.98 32.33
CA PHE A 31 -4.42 18.97 32.70
C PHE A 31 -3.82 20.33 33.04
N ILE A 32 -2.67 20.68 32.46
CA ILE A 32 -2.00 21.96 32.71
C ILE A 32 -2.82 23.07 32.05
N ALA A 33 -3.32 24.01 32.85
CA ALA A 33 -4.18 25.10 32.39
C ALA A 33 -3.46 26.46 32.30
N HIS A 34 -2.43 26.67 33.12
CA HIS A 34 -1.72 27.94 33.20
C HIS A 34 -0.21 27.73 33.24
N LEU A 35 0.53 28.67 32.66
CA LEU A 35 2.00 28.75 32.71
C LEU A 35 2.41 30.05 33.42
N PRO A 36 2.61 30.03 34.74
CA PRO A 36 3.21 31.14 35.47
C PRO A 36 4.57 31.54 34.88
N ASN A 37 5.02 32.76 35.18
CA ASN A 37 6.37 33.18 34.80
C ASN A 37 7.41 32.18 35.31
N CYS A 38 8.42 31.90 34.50
CA CYS A 38 9.54 31.03 34.88
C CYS A 38 9.12 29.56 35.12
N SER A 39 8.02 29.10 34.49
CA SER A 39 7.54 27.70 34.57
C SER A 39 8.56 26.64 34.16
N PHE A 40 9.57 27.01 33.36
CA PHE A 40 10.59 26.10 32.84
C PHE A 40 12.03 26.50 33.20
N CYS A 41 12.25 27.43 34.13
CA CYS A 41 13.59 27.89 34.49
C CYS A 41 14.52 26.80 35.04
N ASP A 42 13.95 25.75 35.63
CA ASP A 42 14.70 24.58 36.09
C ASP A 42 15.23 23.71 34.94
N TYR A 43 14.85 24.00 33.69
CA TYR A 43 15.15 23.23 32.48
C TYR A 43 15.93 24.04 31.42
N PRO A 44 17.10 24.63 31.73
CA PRO A 44 17.84 25.53 30.84
C PRO A 44 18.42 24.88 29.57
N GLN A 45 18.40 23.54 29.48
CA GLN A 45 18.98 22.77 28.36
C GLN A 45 17.92 22.22 27.39
N LEU A 46 16.64 22.60 27.54
CA LEU A 46 15.58 22.07 26.68
C LEU A 46 15.75 22.48 25.23
N THR A 47 15.72 21.48 24.36
CA THR A 47 15.64 21.60 22.90
C THR A 47 14.29 21.11 22.37
N TYR A 48 13.56 20.31 23.13
CA TYR A 48 12.26 19.73 22.77
C TYR A 48 11.26 19.86 23.93
N LEU A 49 10.09 20.43 23.64
CA LEU A 49 8.99 20.54 24.60
C LEU A 49 7.66 20.19 23.93
N ASP A 50 6.99 19.14 24.42
CA ASP A 50 5.62 18.82 24.03
C ASP A 50 4.65 19.12 25.18
N MET A 51 3.73 20.06 24.93
CA MET A 51 2.67 20.50 25.83
C MET A 51 1.28 20.28 25.20
N SER A 52 1.18 19.43 24.18
CA SER A 52 -0.05 19.22 23.45
C SER A 52 -1.13 18.49 24.26
N GLN A 53 -2.39 18.65 23.86
CA GLN A 53 -3.54 18.03 24.52
C GLN A 53 -3.62 18.35 26.03
N ASN A 54 -3.29 19.59 26.40
CA ASN A 54 -3.45 20.13 27.75
C ASN A 54 -4.69 21.06 27.83
N LYS A 55 -4.73 21.98 28.79
CA LYS A 55 -5.85 22.92 29.02
C LYS A 55 -5.43 24.38 28.95
N LEU A 56 -4.26 24.70 28.37
CA LEU A 56 -3.72 26.06 28.31
C LEU A 56 -4.68 27.01 27.61
N ASP A 57 -5.09 28.09 28.26
CA ASP A 57 -6.06 29.07 27.73
C ASP A 57 -5.46 30.45 27.41
N SER A 58 -4.28 30.73 27.94
CA SER A 58 -3.56 31.98 27.78
C SER A 58 -2.08 31.77 27.98
N LEU A 59 -1.27 32.62 27.35
CA LEU A 59 0.17 32.69 27.54
C LEU A 59 0.53 34.10 28.01
N HIS A 60 1.68 34.21 28.68
CA HIS A 60 2.22 35.47 29.16
C HIS A 60 3.69 35.58 28.77
N LYS A 61 4.25 36.79 28.81
CA LYS A 61 5.64 37.07 28.43
C LYS A 61 6.68 36.16 29.10
N GLY A 62 6.41 35.72 30.34
CA GLY A 62 7.29 34.81 31.10
C GLY A 62 7.01 33.31 30.95
N SER A 63 6.04 32.90 30.11
CA SER A 63 5.64 31.48 30.02
C SER A 63 6.75 30.57 29.49
N PHE A 64 7.62 31.06 28.61
CA PHE A 64 8.76 30.32 28.03
C PHE A 64 10.12 30.98 28.33
N GLU A 65 10.18 31.73 29.43
CA GLU A 65 11.38 32.45 29.85
C GLU A 65 12.57 31.49 29.95
N THR A 66 13.75 31.95 29.52
CA THR A 66 15.05 31.21 29.52
C THR A 66 15.22 30.09 28.47
N LEU A 67 14.17 29.70 27.72
CA LEU A 67 14.22 28.57 26.77
C LEU A 67 14.90 28.88 25.42
N ARG A 68 16.11 29.44 25.47
CA ARG A 68 16.85 29.93 24.29
C ARG A 68 17.33 28.84 23.34
N LEU A 69 17.50 27.62 23.85
CA LEU A 69 17.95 26.44 23.08
C LEU A 69 16.79 25.64 22.49
N LEU A 70 15.54 26.02 22.76
CA LEU A 70 14.38 25.25 22.33
C LEU A 70 14.25 25.27 20.81
N GLU A 71 14.23 24.09 20.18
CA GLU A 71 14.10 23.93 18.73
C GLU A 71 12.70 23.48 18.31
N PHE A 72 12.01 22.74 19.18
CA PHE A 72 10.67 22.20 18.93
C PHE A 72 9.74 22.53 20.10
N LEU A 73 8.61 23.15 19.77
CA LEU A 73 7.53 23.46 20.72
C LEU A 73 6.18 23.00 20.16
N ASN A 74 5.51 22.12 20.89
CA ASN A 74 4.17 21.66 20.55
C ASN A 74 3.14 22.14 21.58
N LEU A 75 2.25 23.03 21.16
CA LEU A 75 1.12 23.57 21.94
C LEU A 75 -0.24 23.16 21.33
N GLN A 76 -0.24 22.17 20.44
CA GLN A 76 -1.42 21.70 19.74
C GLN A 76 -2.52 21.23 20.70
N SER A 77 -3.79 21.37 20.30
CA SER A 77 -4.93 20.83 21.05
C SER A 77 -5.05 21.36 22.49
N ASN A 78 -4.81 22.65 22.69
CA ASN A 78 -5.03 23.35 23.96
C ASN A 78 -6.32 24.21 23.85
N ASN A 79 -6.38 25.35 24.54
CA ASN A 79 -7.44 26.36 24.49
C ASN A 79 -6.89 27.73 24.06
N LEU A 80 -5.79 27.76 23.32
CA LEU A 80 -5.08 28.99 22.99
C LEU A 80 -5.76 29.70 21.81
N THR A 81 -6.93 30.32 22.04
CA THR A 81 -7.64 31.09 21.00
C THR A 81 -6.79 32.24 20.48
N PHE A 82 -6.80 32.48 19.17
CA PHE A 82 -5.93 33.48 18.55
C PHE A 82 -6.48 34.90 18.78
N THR A 83 -6.18 35.44 19.96
CA THR A 83 -6.48 36.82 20.37
C THR A 83 -5.23 37.44 20.98
N ASN A 84 -5.13 38.77 20.97
CA ASN A 84 -3.99 39.48 21.56
C ASN A 84 -3.82 39.22 23.07
N GLY A 85 -4.92 38.92 23.79
CA GLY A 85 -4.85 38.56 25.21
C GLY A 85 -4.22 37.19 25.46
N THR A 86 -4.40 36.25 24.53
CA THR A 86 -3.82 34.90 24.59
C THR A 86 -2.35 34.90 24.18
N PHE A 87 -2.00 35.69 23.17
CA PHE A 87 -0.64 35.80 22.60
C PHE A 87 -0.14 37.25 22.71
N PRO A 88 0.28 37.70 23.90
CA PRO A 88 0.82 39.05 24.05
C PRO A 88 2.18 39.20 23.37
N GLU A 89 2.54 40.43 23.00
CA GLU A 89 3.87 40.77 22.49
C GLU A 89 4.97 40.31 23.48
N GLY A 90 6.06 39.75 22.96
CA GLY A 90 7.15 39.23 23.78
C GLY A 90 6.98 37.80 24.29
N VAL A 91 5.83 37.15 24.08
CA VAL A 91 5.57 35.77 24.58
C VAL A 91 6.57 34.74 24.04
N PHE A 92 7.13 34.97 22.86
CA PHE A 92 8.09 34.08 22.22
C PHE A 92 9.52 34.65 22.17
N GLY A 93 9.77 35.79 22.82
CA GLY A 93 11.01 36.56 22.64
C GLY A 93 12.29 35.83 23.06
N ASP A 94 12.22 34.90 24.01
CA ASP A 94 13.36 34.07 24.42
C ASP A 94 13.59 32.85 23.51
N LEU A 95 12.66 32.48 22.62
CA LEU A 95 12.70 31.26 21.80
C LEU A 95 13.54 31.43 20.52
N SER A 96 14.76 31.96 20.65
CA SER A 96 15.61 32.37 19.52
C SER A 96 16.05 31.23 18.59
N SER A 97 16.07 29.98 19.08
CA SER A 97 16.49 28.79 18.32
C SER A 97 15.33 27.96 17.79
N LEU A 98 14.08 28.41 17.97
CA LEU A 98 12.91 27.62 17.62
C LEU A 98 12.81 27.41 16.10
N LYS A 99 12.70 26.16 15.68
CA LYS A 99 12.59 25.74 14.28
C LYS A 99 11.18 25.25 13.94
N VAL A 100 10.51 24.59 14.89
CA VAL A 100 9.18 24.01 14.70
C VAL A 100 8.25 24.45 15.81
N LEU A 101 7.11 25.01 15.41
CA LEU A 101 6.05 25.42 16.32
C LEU A 101 4.71 24.85 15.86
N LYS A 102 4.01 24.19 16.79
CA LYS A 102 2.63 23.71 16.56
C LYS A 102 1.63 24.44 17.44
N LEU A 103 0.71 25.16 16.80
CA LEU A 103 -0.40 25.91 17.41
C LEU A 103 -1.77 25.45 16.92
N ASN A 104 -1.85 24.42 16.08
CA ASN A 104 -3.09 23.90 15.53
C ASN A 104 -4.00 23.27 16.60
N ASN A 105 -5.27 23.11 16.25
CA ASN A 105 -6.38 22.65 17.04
C ASN A 105 -6.59 23.44 18.36
N ASN A 106 -6.47 24.76 18.31
CA ASN A 106 -6.73 25.67 19.43
C ASN A 106 -7.99 26.54 19.26
N THR A 107 -8.59 26.53 18.07
CA THR A 107 -9.78 27.32 17.72
C THR A 107 -11.06 26.60 18.15
N ARG A 108 -11.68 27.05 19.25
CA ARG A 108 -12.92 26.48 19.80
C ARG A 108 -14.21 27.00 19.14
N SER A 109 -14.17 28.15 18.48
CA SER A 109 -15.32 28.75 17.77
C SER A 109 -14.95 29.11 16.32
N PRO A 110 -15.22 28.24 15.34
CA PRO A 110 -14.77 28.40 13.96
C PRO A 110 -15.44 29.56 13.20
N TYR A 111 -16.43 30.23 13.80
CA TYR A 111 -17.18 31.34 13.20
C TYR A 111 -16.95 32.68 13.90
N ASP A 112 -16.14 32.70 14.94
CA ASP A 112 -15.82 33.92 15.67
C ASP A 112 -14.92 34.82 14.81
N LEU A 113 -15.42 36.00 14.47
CA LEU A 113 -14.68 37.01 13.69
C LEU A 113 -13.70 37.80 14.56
N GLY A 114 -13.74 37.62 15.90
CA GLY A 114 -12.81 38.26 16.83
C GLY A 114 -11.44 37.58 16.90
N TYR A 115 -11.23 36.46 16.20
CA TYR A 115 -9.93 35.81 16.13
C TYR A 115 -9.12 36.35 14.96
N ASP A 116 -7.83 36.61 15.21
CA ASP A 116 -6.86 37.03 14.20
C ASP A 116 -5.52 36.35 14.45
N TYR A 117 -4.74 36.14 13.40
CA TYR A 117 -3.43 35.50 13.54
C TYR A 117 -2.51 36.37 14.42
N PRO A 118 -1.81 35.81 15.42
CA PRO A 118 -0.98 36.58 16.35
C PRO A 118 0.37 36.95 15.71
N ASP A 119 0.34 37.76 14.66
CA ASP A 119 1.49 38.08 13.81
C ASP A 119 2.55 38.91 14.56
N GLU A 120 2.16 39.82 15.44
CA GLU A 120 3.08 40.57 16.30
C GLU A 120 3.88 39.65 17.24
N ALA A 121 3.22 38.68 17.88
CA ALA A 121 3.89 37.71 18.75
C ALA A 121 4.79 36.76 17.96
N LEU A 122 4.32 36.27 16.80
CA LEU A 122 5.08 35.33 15.97
C LEU A 122 6.26 35.99 15.25
N ALA A 123 6.22 37.30 15.03
CA ALA A 123 7.28 38.05 14.35
C ALA A 123 8.66 37.96 15.03
N GLU A 124 8.71 37.61 16.32
CA GLU A 124 9.95 37.42 17.08
C GLU A 124 10.71 36.14 16.69
N LEU A 125 9.99 35.15 16.13
CA LEU A 125 10.50 33.82 15.81
C LEU A 125 11.22 33.79 14.44
N THR A 126 12.32 34.53 14.32
CA THR A 126 13.07 34.69 13.06
C THR A 126 13.78 33.42 12.57
N SER A 127 14.05 32.45 13.46
CA SER A 127 14.63 31.14 13.14
C SER A 127 13.62 30.07 12.74
N LEU A 128 12.32 30.36 12.88
CA LEU A 128 11.26 29.37 12.67
C LEU A 128 11.19 28.92 11.22
N GLN A 129 11.11 27.61 10.99
CA GLN A 129 11.11 26.99 9.67
C GLN A 129 9.77 26.33 9.33
N VAL A 130 9.12 25.72 10.32
CA VAL A 130 7.86 24.99 10.16
C VAL A 130 6.86 25.47 11.19
N LEU A 131 5.68 25.86 10.71
CA LEU A 131 4.60 26.38 11.52
C LEU A 131 3.30 25.62 11.22
N TYR A 132 2.67 25.07 12.25
CA TYR A 132 1.33 24.49 12.18
C TYR A 132 0.36 25.41 12.90
N MET A 133 -0.73 25.78 12.25
CA MET A 133 -1.72 26.71 12.79
C MET A 133 -3.14 26.33 12.35
N ASP A 134 -4.12 26.88 13.05
CA ASP A 134 -5.50 26.77 12.61
C ASP A 134 -5.79 27.71 11.44
N GLY A 135 -6.49 27.21 10.43
CA GLY A 135 -6.99 28.06 9.35
C GLY A 135 -8.19 28.89 9.83
N LEU A 136 -8.01 30.19 10.01
CA LEU A 136 -9.06 31.10 10.47
C LEU A 136 -9.98 31.57 9.33
N ASN A 137 -11.27 31.71 9.63
CA ASN A 137 -12.28 32.12 8.66
C ASN A 137 -12.19 33.63 8.34
N ARG A 138 -11.98 33.98 7.06
CA ARG A 138 -11.91 35.37 6.52
C ARG A 138 -10.75 36.24 7.04
N GLN A 139 -9.73 35.64 7.65
CA GLN A 139 -8.54 36.36 8.09
C GLN A 139 -7.37 36.23 7.11
N ALA A 140 -6.56 37.27 7.05
CA ALA A 140 -5.32 37.32 6.29
C ALA A 140 -4.13 37.27 7.26
N PHE A 141 -2.98 36.79 6.77
CA PHE A 141 -1.76 36.80 7.58
C PHE A 141 -1.18 38.22 7.63
N GLY A 142 -1.07 38.79 8.83
CA GLY A 142 -0.61 40.16 9.07
C GLY A 142 0.87 40.43 8.72
N PRO A 143 1.30 41.69 8.78
CA PRO A 143 2.66 42.11 8.39
C PRO A 143 3.77 41.50 9.23
N GLY A 144 3.50 41.04 10.46
CA GLY A 144 4.49 40.36 11.31
C GLY A 144 5.15 39.15 10.64
N PHE A 145 4.41 38.41 9.81
CA PHE A 145 4.92 37.25 9.08
C PHE A 145 6.03 37.58 8.07
N ALA A 146 6.12 38.84 7.61
CA ALA A 146 7.21 39.27 6.74
C ALA A 146 8.59 39.28 7.45
N LYS A 147 8.60 39.35 8.79
CA LYS A 147 9.84 39.27 9.60
C LYS A 147 10.34 37.83 9.78
N MET A 148 9.48 36.83 9.58
CA MET A 148 9.80 35.40 9.74
C MET A 148 10.53 34.85 8.51
N THR A 149 11.73 35.36 8.24
CA THR A 149 12.49 35.11 7.00
C THR A 149 12.97 33.67 6.83
N SER A 150 13.07 32.89 7.91
CA SER A 150 13.43 31.47 7.88
C SER A 150 12.23 30.54 7.62
N LEU A 151 11.00 31.05 7.63
CA LEU A 151 9.81 30.22 7.49
C LEU A 151 9.76 29.62 6.08
N ARG A 152 9.57 28.30 6.00
CA ARG A 152 9.53 27.55 4.74
C ARG A 152 8.27 26.75 4.55
N SER A 153 7.68 26.26 5.64
CA SER A 153 6.51 25.40 5.61
C SER A 153 5.42 25.94 6.54
N LEU A 154 4.23 26.15 5.98
CA LEU A 154 3.03 26.50 6.71
C LEU A 154 1.98 25.40 6.50
N ASN A 155 1.55 24.79 7.59
CA ASN A 155 0.50 23.78 7.57
C ASN A 155 -0.76 24.30 8.28
N LEU A 156 -1.82 24.45 7.50
CA LEU A 156 -3.16 24.82 7.98
C LEU A 156 -4.15 23.67 7.75
N SER A 157 -3.67 22.43 7.59
CA SER A 157 -4.53 21.29 7.26
C SER A 157 -5.59 21.06 8.34
N GLY A 158 -6.79 20.67 7.92
CA GLY A 158 -7.84 20.19 8.83
C GLY A 158 -7.78 18.69 9.13
N TYR A 159 -6.76 17.96 8.66
CA TYR A 159 -6.67 16.50 8.80
C TYR A 159 -6.07 16.05 10.14
N ALA A 160 -6.55 14.89 10.65
CA ALA A 160 -6.17 14.15 11.86
C ALA A 160 -6.20 14.94 13.18
N GLU A 161 -5.48 16.06 13.26
CA GLU A 161 -5.27 16.87 14.46
C GLU A 161 -5.17 18.38 14.17
N GLY A 162 -5.54 18.85 12.97
CA GLY A 162 -5.61 20.28 12.63
C GLY A 162 -7.04 20.82 12.55
N SER A 163 -7.21 22.14 12.65
CA SER A 163 -8.52 22.79 12.53
C SER A 163 -8.46 23.86 11.44
N CYS A 164 -9.15 23.62 10.32
CA CYS A 164 -9.17 24.56 9.21
C CYS A 164 -10.58 24.99 8.83
N THR A 165 -10.84 26.28 9.02
CA THR A 165 -12.14 26.93 8.82
C THR A 165 -12.09 27.98 7.71
N LEU A 166 -10.95 28.09 7.02
CA LEU A 166 -10.76 28.92 5.84
C LEU A 166 -11.82 28.59 4.78
N VAL A 167 -12.65 29.58 4.45
CA VAL A 167 -13.72 29.46 3.43
C VAL A 167 -13.42 30.19 2.13
N ALA A 168 -12.43 31.08 2.13
CA ALA A 168 -12.11 32.01 1.05
C ALA A 168 -10.59 32.23 1.00
N LEU A 169 -10.08 32.49 -0.21
CA LEU A 169 -8.70 32.92 -0.42
C LEU A 169 -8.76 34.22 -1.23
N ARG A 170 -8.54 35.34 -0.55
CA ARG A 170 -8.43 36.68 -1.14
C ARG A 170 -6.98 36.98 -1.54
N ASN A 171 -6.78 37.98 -2.39
CA ASN A 171 -5.48 38.48 -2.83
C ASN A 171 -4.56 38.92 -1.68
N ASP A 172 -5.14 39.38 -0.57
CA ASP A 172 -4.41 39.80 0.63
C ASP A 172 -4.05 38.65 1.59
N THR A 173 -4.70 37.47 1.45
CA THR A 173 -4.59 36.35 2.42
C THR A 173 -3.14 36.01 2.73
N PHE A 174 -2.30 35.84 1.70
CA PHE A 174 -0.91 35.41 1.84
C PHE A 174 0.12 36.52 1.51
N GLN A 175 -0.29 37.80 1.56
CA GLN A 175 0.52 38.93 1.09
C GLN A 175 1.91 39.02 1.75
N HIS A 176 2.05 38.54 3.00
CA HIS A 176 3.27 38.61 3.79
C HIS A 176 4.03 37.26 3.93
N LEU A 177 3.72 36.29 3.06
CA LEU A 177 4.24 34.91 3.15
C LEU A 177 5.05 34.48 1.91
N GLY A 178 5.65 35.42 1.18
CA GLY A 178 6.40 35.13 -0.06
C GLY A 178 7.64 34.23 0.11
N GLN A 179 8.13 34.04 1.34
CA GLN A 179 9.23 33.15 1.69
C GLN A 179 8.85 31.66 1.73
N LEU A 180 7.55 31.33 1.76
CA LEU A 180 7.10 29.94 1.85
C LEU A 180 7.49 29.13 0.61
N THR A 181 7.91 27.89 0.89
CA THR A 181 8.19 26.87 -0.12
C THR A 181 7.15 25.76 -0.10
N GLN A 182 6.45 25.58 1.02
CA GLN A 182 5.43 24.56 1.19
C GLN A 182 4.21 25.17 1.88
N LEU A 183 3.03 24.88 1.35
CA LEU A 183 1.75 25.30 1.90
C LEU A 183 0.76 24.13 1.84
N ASP A 184 0.21 23.78 2.99
CA ASP A 184 -0.83 22.76 3.13
C ASP A 184 -2.13 23.42 3.61
N LEU A 185 -3.14 23.40 2.73
CA LEU A 185 -4.51 23.87 2.92
C LEU A 185 -5.50 22.70 2.82
N SER A 186 -5.04 21.46 2.99
CA SER A 186 -5.89 20.29 2.85
C SER A 186 -6.97 20.23 3.93
N THR A 187 -8.13 19.65 3.62
CA THR A 187 -9.24 19.44 4.56
C THR A 187 -9.72 20.76 5.22
N CYS A 188 -9.59 21.87 4.51
CA CYS A 188 -10.21 23.14 4.87
C CYS A 188 -11.68 23.20 4.40
N ARG A 189 -12.28 24.40 4.39
CA ARG A 189 -13.67 24.63 3.94
C ARG A 189 -13.72 25.57 2.74
N ILE A 190 -12.67 25.57 1.92
CA ILE A 190 -12.48 26.58 0.87
C ILE A 190 -13.55 26.40 -0.21
N HIS A 191 -14.18 27.51 -0.59
CA HIS A 191 -15.18 27.56 -1.66
C HIS A 191 -14.58 28.21 -2.91
N GLY A 192 -14.70 27.57 -4.07
CA GLY A 192 -14.12 28.05 -5.33
C GLY A 192 -14.52 29.45 -5.73
N TRP A 193 -15.81 29.76 -5.61
CA TRP A 193 -16.37 31.08 -5.91
C TRP A 193 -15.89 32.19 -4.96
N ARG A 194 -15.13 31.84 -3.90
CA ARG A 194 -14.48 32.77 -2.97
C ARG A 194 -12.95 32.72 -3.05
N VAL A 195 -12.39 32.09 -4.08
CA VAL A 195 -10.96 32.14 -4.40
C VAL A 195 -10.76 33.23 -5.44
N GLU A 196 -10.07 34.29 -5.05
CA GLU A 196 -9.65 35.34 -5.96
C GLU A 196 -8.47 34.84 -6.82
N PRO A 197 -8.43 35.12 -8.13
CA PRO A 197 -7.39 34.56 -9.01
C PRO A 197 -5.95 34.89 -8.55
N GLY A 198 -5.74 36.06 -7.96
CA GLY A 198 -4.44 36.52 -7.49
C GLY A 198 -4.03 36.02 -6.10
N ALA A 199 -4.84 35.20 -5.43
CA ALA A 199 -4.61 34.81 -4.03
C ALA A 199 -3.28 34.09 -3.80
N LEU A 200 -2.76 33.37 -4.80
CA LEU A 200 -1.50 32.64 -4.70
C LEU A 200 -0.29 33.42 -5.25
N LEU A 201 -0.50 34.55 -5.93
CA LEU A 201 0.58 35.37 -6.51
C LEU A 201 1.65 35.82 -5.50
N PRO A 202 1.32 36.15 -4.23
CA PRO A 202 2.34 36.52 -3.25
C PRO A 202 3.36 35.43 -2.95
N LEU A 203 3.03 34.15 -3.15
CA LEU A 203 3.83 32.98 -2.78
C LEU A 203 4.90 32.65 -3.83
N LYS A 204 5.83 33.59 -4.05
CA LYS A 204 6.82 33.55 -5.15
C LYS A 204 7.76 32.35 -5.13
N ASN A 205 8.04 31.78 -3.95
CA ASN A 205 8.98 30.67 -3.76
C ASN A 205 8.29 29.31 -3.56
N LEU A 206 6.97 29.23 -3.76
CA LEU A 206 6.21 28.03 -3.48
C LEU A 206 6.62 26.89 -4.42
N GLN A 207 6.92 25.74 -3.83
CA GLN A 207 7.30 24.50 -4.52
C GLN A 207 6.30 23.38 -4.29
N VAL A 208 5.64 23.34 -3.12
CA VAL A 208 4.66 22.32 -2.77
C VAL A 208 3.36 22.98 -2.33
N LEU A 209 2.26 22.59 -2.96
CA LEU A 209 0.92 23.03 -2.60
C LEU A 209 -0.01 21.83 -2.45
N ASP A 210 -0.65 21.71 -1.28
CA ASP A 210 -1.72 20.75 -1.05
C ASP A 210 -3.03 21.50 -0.75
N VAL A 211 -4.04 21.29 -1.60
CA VAL A 211 -5.41 21.83 -1.42
C VAL A 211 -6.44 20.71 -1.32
N SER A 212 -5.99 19.47 -1.10
CA SER A 212 -6.82 18.28 -1.13
C SER A 212 -7.99 18.33 -0.15
N TYR A 213 -9.06 17.60 -0.44
CA TYR A 213 -10.25 17.44 0.39
C TYR A 213 -11.02 18.73 0.67
N ASN A 214 -10.83 19.78 -0.13
CA ASN A 214 -11.71 20.94 -0.18
C ASN A 214 -12.82 20.73 -1.22
N PHE A 215 -13.79 19.87 -0.95
CA PHE A 215 -14.82 19.40 -1.91
C PHE A 215 -15.72 20.50 -2.53
N LYS A 216 -15.71 21.73 -1.98
CA LYS A 216 -16.42 22.91 -2.53
C LYS A 216 -15.48 23.89 -3.26
N LEU A 217 -14.20 23.58 -3.33
CA LEU A 217 -13.21 24.39 -4.04
C LEU A 217 -13.49 24.37 -5.54
N GLY A 218 -13.93 23.25 -6.09
CA GLY A 218 -14.28 23.15 -7.51
C GLY A 218 -13.03 23.16 -8.40
N PHE A 219 -13.01 22.28 -9.39
CA PHE A 219 -11.85 22.14 -10.26
C PHE A 219 -11.67 23.38 -11.14
N TYR A 220 -12.75 23.84 -11.79
CA TYR A 220 -12.69 24.97 -12.71
C TYR A 220 -12.27 26.27 -12.01
N GLU A 221 -12.88 26.56 -10.86
CA GLU A 221 -12.58 27.73 -10.06
C GLU A 221 -11.14 27.73 -9.55
N PHE A 222 -10.64 26.59 -9.10
CA PHE A 222 -9.25 26.46 -8.68
C PHE A 222 -8.26 26.67 -9.83
N MET A 223 -8.54 26.11 -11.01
CA MET A 223 -7.66 26.29 -12.18
C MET A 223 -7.53 27.76 -12.60
N ARG A 224 -8.53 28.61 -12.34
CA ARG A 224 -8.40 30.07 -12.57
C ARG A 224 -7.34 30.73 -11.70
N ALA A 225 -7.20 30.31 -10.44
CA ALA A 225 -6.12 30.80 -9.56
C ALA A 225 -4.77 30.21 -9.98
N MET A 226 -4.75 28.93 -10.41
CA MET A 226 -3.54 28.29 -10.90
C MET A 226 -2.99 28.96 -12.17
N PHE A 227 -3.87 29.46 -13.04
CA PHE A 227 -3.47 30.21 -14.24
C PHE A 227 -2.54 31.38 -13.91
N GLU A 228 -2.82 32.14 -12.85
CA GLU A 228 -2.00 33.28 -12.42
C GLU A 228 -0.59 32.85 -11.96
N VAL A 229 -0.43 31.62 -11.48
CA VAL A 229 0.84 31.06 -10.99
C VAL A 229 1.44 30.00 -11.93
N ARG A 230 1.00 29.93 -13.19
CA ARG A 230 1.51 28.95 -14.18
C ARG A 230 3.02 29.04 -14.49
N ASN A 231 3.62 30.21 -14.22
CA ASN A 231 5.06 30.46 -14.38
C ASN A 231 5.82 30.43 -13.03
N SER A 232 5.22 29.85 -11.99
CA SER A 232 5.86 29.71 -10.68
C SER A 232 6.88 28.57 -10.63
N ASN A 233 7.52 28.40 -9.47
CA ASN A 233 8.44 27.30 -9.17
C ASN A 233 7.73 26.08 -8.56
N LEU A 234 6.41 25.94 -8.76
CA LEU A 234 5.64 24.85 -8.16
C LEU A 234 6.01 23.50 -8.78
N VAL A 235 6.64 22.63 -7.99
CA VAL A 235 7.10 21.30 -8.39
C VAL A 235 6.07 20.22 -8.06
N SER A 236 5.32 20.40 -6.98
CA SER A 236 4.34 19.43 -6.49
C SER A 236 2.98 20.08 -6.20
N LEU A 237 1.94 19.51 -6.81
CA LEU A 237 0.55 19.92 -6.61
C LEU A 237 -0.30 18.71 -6.23
N LYS A 238 -0.97 18.83 -5.08
CA LYS A 238 -1.99 17.88 -4.65
C LYS A 238 -3.33 18.56 -4.58
N MET A 239 -4.26 18.05 -5.36
CA MET A 239 -5.64 18.54 -5.45
C MET A 239 -6.62 17.36 -5.48
N ASN A 240 -6.47 16.46 -4.52
CA ASN A 240 -7.36 15.30 -4.41
C ASN A 240 -8.73 15.72 -3.88
N SER A 241 -9.82 15.23 -4.46
CA SER A 241 -11.19 15.42 -3.97
C SER A 241 -11.53 16.88 -3.65
N ILE A 242 -11.13 17.79 -4.56
CA ILE A 242 -11.51 19.21 -4.50
C ILE A 242 -12.89 19.47 -5.11
N VAL A 243 -13.51 18.41 -5.63
CA VAL A 243 -14.88 18.36 -6.14
C VAL A 243 -15.67 17.32 -5.34
N SER A 244 -16.94 17.62 -5.06
CA SER A 244 -17.86 16.67 -4.42
C SER A 244 -18.03 15.41 -5.26
N ILE A 245 -18.12 14.25 -4.61
CA ILE A 245 -18.42 12.96 -5.26
C ILE A 245 -19.80 12.94 -5.96
N TYR A 246 -20.70 13.82 -5.54
CA TYR A 246 -22.04 13.99 -6.12
C TYR A 246 -22.08 15.00 -7.28
N SER A 247 -20.94 15.61 -7.62
CA SER A 247 -20.86 16.54 -8.75
C SER A 247 -20.97 15.83 -10.10
N LEU A 248 -21.39 16.60 -11.10
CA LEU A 248 -21.35 16.20 -12.50
C LEU A 248 -19.92 15.80 -12.92
N ALA A 249 -19.84 14.96 -13.94
CA ALA A 249 -18.58 14.59 -14.56
C ALA A 249 -17.88 15.81 -15.17
N ILE A 250 -16.55 15.76 -15.19
CA ILE A 250 -15.70 16.81 -15.71
C ILE A 250 -14.99 16.31 -16.96
N THR A 251 -15.15 17.06 -18.06
CA THR A 251 -14.27 16.97 -19.22
C THR A 251 -13.07 17.87 -19.00
N VAL A 252 -11.87 17.27 -18.94
CA VAL A 252 -10.61 18.01 -18.87
C VAL A 252 -10.38 18.69 -20.22
N ASN A 253 -10.30 20.03 -20.20
CA ASN A 253 -10.16 20.85 -21.39
C ASN A 253 -8.81 21.57 -21.47
N LYS A 254 -8.53 22.17 -22.63
CA LYS A 254 -7.30 22.93 -22.89
C LYS A 254 -6.95 23.97 -21.82
N SER A 255 -7.91 24.81 -21.45
CA SER A 255 -7.67 25.91 -20.50
C SER A 255 -7.25 25.40 -19.12
N MET A 256 -7.78 24.25 -18.69
CA MET A 256 -7.40 23.62 -17.43
C MET A 256 -5.95 23.15 -17.48
N VAL A 257 -5.53 22.44 -18.53
CA VAL A 257 -4.16 21.91 -18.63
C VAL A 257 -3.14 23.04 -18.77
N GLU A 258 -3.42 24.09 -19.55
CA GLU A 258 -2.54 25.26 -19.71
C GLU A 258 -2.36 26.09 -18.42
N SER A 259 -3.27 25.93 -17.45
CA SER A 259 -3.18 26.60 -16.15
C SER A 259 -2.27 25.85 -15.17
N LEU A 260 -1.82 24.64 -15.48
CA LEU A 260 -0.85 23.91 -14.66
C LEU A 260 0.52 24.61 -14.72
N PRO A 261 1.25 24.68 -13.59
CA PRO A 261 2.61 25.21 -13.58
C PRO A 261 3.55 24.42 -14.49
N ARG A 262 4.34 25.12 -15.31
CA ARG A 262 5.27 24.48 -16.26
C ARG A 262 6.41 23.73 -15.58
N SER A 263 6.73 24.09 -14.34
CA SER A 263 7.76 23.48 -13.49
C SER A 263 7.30 22.19 -12.80
N LEU A 264 6.03 21.81 -12.93
CA LEU A 264 5.42 20.70 -12.20
C LEU A 264 6.06 19.36 -12.58
N GLN A 265 6.41 18.59 -11.54
CA GLN A 265 6.98 17.24 -11.67
C GLN A 265 6.05 16.19 -11.05
N TYR A 266 5.23 16.60 -10.08
CA TYR A 266 4.39 15.73 -9.28
C TYR A 266 2.96 16.26 -9.23
N LEU A 267 2.01 15.48 -9.75
CA LEU A 267 0.59 15.83 -9.76
C LEU A 267 -0.28 14.71 -9.18
N GLU A 268 -1.01 15.03 -8.11
CA GLU A 268 -2.14 14.22 -7.64
C GLU A 268 -3.46 14.97 -7.84
N ALA A 269 -4.38 14.37 -8.60
CA ALA A 269 -5.70 14.91 -8.86
C ALA A 269 -6.78 13.81 -8.74
N LYS A 270 -6.71 13.06 -7.65
CA LYS A 270 -7.59 11.91 -7.41
C LYS A 270 -9.01 12.34 -7.07
N GLY A 271 -9.99 11.54 -7.47
CA GLY A 271 -11.37 11.70 -7.00
C GLY A 271 -12.00 13.06 -7.32
N ASN A 272 -11.72 13.61 -8.50
CA ASN A 272 -12.26 14.89 -8.97
C ASN A 272 -13.34 14.72 -10.05
N SER A 273 -13.87 13.51 -10.22
CA SER A 273 -14.94 13.22 -11.18
C SER A 273 -14.54 13.45 -12.65
N PHE A 274 -13.24 13.37 -13.00
CA PHE A 274 -12.82 13.42 -14.41
C PHE A 274 -13.37 12.23 -15.18
N GLU A 275 -14.02 12.47 -16.30
CA GLU A 275 -14.61 11.43 -17.15
C GLU A 275 -13.95 11.37 -18.52
N THR A 276 -13.73 12.52 -19.15
CA THR A 276 -13.11 12.60 -20.48
C THR A 276 -11.95 13.58 -20.47
N ILE A 277 -10.98 13.35 -21.35
CA ILE A 277 -9.87 14.27 -21.64
C ILE A 277 -9.99 14.60 -23.12
N GLU A 278 -10.00 15.90 -23.48
CA GLU A 278 -10.05 16.29 -24.90
C GLU A 278 -8.81 15.74 -25.65
N PRO A 279 -8.97 15.34 -26.92
CA PRO A 279 -7.83 14.88 -27.74
C PRO A 279 -6.76 15.97 -27.89
N GLY A 280 -5.48 15.59 -27.92
CA GLY A 280 -4.36 16.50 -28.09
C GLY A 280 -3.96 17.27 -26.83
N LEU A 281 -4.60 17.05 -25.68
CA LEU A 281 -4.26 17.78 -24.45
C LEU A 281 -2.98 17.31 -23.77
N LEU A 282 -2.59 16.05 -23.95
CA LEU A 282 -1.40 15.52 -23.29
C LEU A 282 -0.11 16.21 -23.75
N GLN A 283 -0.11 16.83 -24.94
CA GLN A 283 1.00 17.65 -25.43
C GLN A 283 1.18 18.97 -24.65
N LEU A 284 0.16 19.40 -23.89
CA LEU A 284 0.17 20.65 -23.10
C LEU A 284 0.49 20.39 -21.62
N VAL A 285 0.58 19.12 -21.23
CA VAL A 285 0.97 18.73 -19.87
C VAL A 285 2.42 19.19 -19.62
N PRO A 286 2.77 19.65 -18.39
CA PRO A 286 4.13 20.07 -18.08
C PRO A 286 5.18 19.03 -18.46
N GLU A 287 6.20 19.47 -19.21
CA GLU A 287 7.23 18.60 -19.80
C GLU A 287 7.97 17.78 -18.73
N ASN A 288 8.22 18.36 -17.55
CA ASN A 288 8.94 17.71 -16.46
C ASN A 288 8.09 16.76 -15.61
N LEU A 289 6.82 16.55 -15.95
CA LEU A 289 5.91 15.71 -15.17
C LEU A 289 6.39 14.25 -15.16
N SER A 290 6.80 13.76 -14.00
CA SER A 290 7.31 12.40 -13.79
C SER A 290 6.32 11.50 -13.04
N TYR A 291 5.42 12.10 -12.27
CA TYR A 291 4.42 11.41 -11.48
C TYR A 291 3.03 12.00 -11.71
N LEU A 292 2.09 11.14 -12.12
CA LEU A 292 0.69 11.50 -12.34
C LEU A 292 -0.24 10.49 -11.65
N ASP A 293 -1.05 10.96 -10.71
CA ASP A 293 -2.10 10.17 -10.06
C ASP A 293 -3.49 10.76 -10.34
N LEU A 294 -4.26 10.03 -11.14
CA LEU A 294 -5.66 10.31 -11.48
C LEU A 294 -6.60 9.26 -10.89
N GLY A 295 -6.20 8.57 -9.83
CA GLY A 295 -7.00 7.52 -9.21
C GLY A 295 -8.36 7.99 -8.69
N GLY A 296 -9.35 7.10 -8.71
CA GLY A 296 -10.70 7.36 -8.19
C GLY A 296 -11.52 8.37 -8.99
N ASN A 297 -11.10 8.72 -10.21
CA ASN A 297 -11.91 9.48 -11.16
C ASN A 297 -12.92 8.53 -11.86
N ARG A 298 -13.47 8.93 -13.01
CA ARG A 298 -14.42 8.13 -13.81
C ARG A 298 -14.00 8.11 -15.28
N LEU A 299 -12.69 8.05 -15.54
CA LEU A 299 -12.17 8.17 -16.91
C LEU A 299 -12.77 7.10 -17.81
N VAL A 300 -13.25 7.50 -19.00
CA VAL A 300 -13.69 6.58 -20.06
C VAL A 300 -12.58 6.42 -21.09
N TYR A 301 -12.62 5.35 -21.87
CA TYR A 301 -11.72 5.19 -23.01
C TYR A 301 -11.91 6.34 -24.00
N GLY A 302 -10.82 6.91 -24.50
CA GLY A 302 -10.87 8.02 -25.44
C GLY A 302 -9.62 8.15 -26.29
N LEU A 303 -9.70 8.99 -27.33
CA LEU A 303 -8.62 9.23 -28.28
C LEU A 303 -7.35 9.82 -27.64
N TYR A 304 -7.47 10.43 -26.45
CA TYR A 304 -6.33 10.95 -25.69
C TYR A 304 -5.28 9.88 -25.36
N LEU A 305 -5.64 8.58 -25.39
CA LEU A 305 -4.69 7.49 -25.22
C LEU A 305 -3.64 7.43 -26.33
N ASN A 306 -3.96 7.94 -27.53
CA ASN A 306 -3.00 8.05 -28.64
C ASN A 306 -1.87 9.05 -28.34
N ASP A 307 -2.13 9.99 -27.42
CA ASP A 307 -1.19 11.05 -27.06
C ASP A 307 -0.34 10.69 -25.83
N LEU A 308 -0.55 9.50 -25.22
CA LEU A 308 0.26 9.03 -24.09
C LEU A 308 1.77 9.06 -24.36
N PRO A 309 2.28 8.72 -25.56
CA PRO A 309 3.71 8.79 -25.86
C PRO A 309 4.33 10.19 -25.70
N LEU A 310 3.52 11.25 -25.76
CA LEU A 310 3.98 12.63 -25.63
C LEU A 310 4.41 12.99 -24.21
N LEU A 311 4.06 12.16 -23.22
CA LEU A 311 4.46 12.35 -21.81
C LEU A 311 5.88 11.80 -21.59
N GLU A 312 6.88 12.38 -22.26
CA GLU A 312 8.23 11.81 -22.39
C GLU A 312 8.95 11.54 -21.05
N ASN A 313 8.68 12.36 -20.04
CA ASN A 313 9.29 12.25 -18.71
C ASN A 313 8.45 11.48 -17.69
N LEU A 314 7.25 11.03 -18.05
CA LEU A 314 6.37 10.33 -17.11
C LEU A 314 6.95 8.97 -16.74
N GLU A 315 7.18 8.74 -15.45
CA GLU A 315 7.71 7.49 -14.90
C GLU A 315 6.64 6.66 -14.17
N ILE A 316 5.67 7.34 -13.54
CA ILE A 316 4.62 6.70 -12.74
C ILE A 316 3.25 7.25 -13.15
N LEU A 317 2.37 6.35 -13.59
CA LEU A 317 0.97 6.62 -13.86
C LEU A 317 0.08 5.80 -12.92
N ARG A 318 -0.71 6.48 -12.10
CA ARG A 318 -1.69 5.85 -11.21
C ARG A 318 -3.11 6.21 -11.64
N LEU A 319 -3.89 5.17 -11.88
CA LEU A 319 -5.31 5.19 -12.23
C LEU A 319 -6.14 4.32 -11.26
N LYS A 320 -5.60 4.05 -10.06
CA LYS A 320 -6.20 3.18 -9.04
C LYS A 320 -7.55 3.68 -8.51
N GLY A 321 -8.42 2.76 -8.06
CA GLY A 321 -9.70 3.09 -7.41
C GLY A 321 -10.85 3.20 -8.42
N VAL A 322 -12.08 3.49 -7.96
CA VAL A 322 -13.37 3.30 -8.67
C VAL A 322 -13.56 4.15 -9.94
N ASN A 323 -12.61 4.10 -10.86
CA ASN A 323 -12.79 4.40 -12.26
C ASN A 323 -13.76 3.35 -12.79
N MET A 324 -14.99 3.72 -13.11
CA MET A 324 -15.82 2.88 -13.99
C MET A 324 -15.29 3.03 -15.41
N LEU A 325 -14.06 2.56 -15.67
CA LEU A 325 -13.54 2.36 -17.02
C LEU A 325 -14.34 1.20 -17.63
N LEU A 326 -15.58 1.46 -18.04
CA LEU A 326 -16.50 0.43 -18.52
C LEU A 326 -17.01 0.77 -19.91
N LYS A 327 -16.06 0.67 -20.84
CA LYS A 327 -16.10 -0.05 -22.12
C LYS A 327 -14.86 0.42 -22.91
N LEU A 328 -13.79 -0.39 -22.94
CA LEU A 328 -12.94 -0.45 -24.13
C LEU A 328 -13.88 -0.48 -25.33
N PRO A 329 -13.60 0.24 -26.44
CA PRO A 329 -14.56 0.42 -27.51
C PRO A 329 -15.19 -0.92 -27.87
N THR A 330 -16.51 -1.03 -27.71
CA THR A 330 -17.28 -2.16 -28.26
C THR A 330 -17.31 -2.12 -29.79
N PHE A 331 -16.75 -1.06 -30.38
CA PHE A 331 -16.54 -0.89 -31.81
C PHE A 331 -15.12 -1.34 -32.21
N GLY A 332 -14.85 -2.63 -31.99
CA GLY A 332 -14.07 -3.48 -32.89
C GLY A 332 -14.99 -4.63 -33.29
N PRO A 333 -14.93 -5.16 -34.52
CA PRO A 333 -15.99 -6.04 -35.01
C PRO A 333 -15.98 -7.34 -34.20
N TYR A 334 -17.17 -7.82 -33.81
CA TYR A 334 -17.45 -9.12 -33.18
C TYR A 334 -17.17 -9.29 -31.67
N LEU A 335 -17.99 -8.66 -30.81
CA LEU A 335 -18.23 -9.18 -29.45
C LEU A 335 -19.73 -9.28 -29.09
N SER A 336 -20.64 -9.00 -30.03
CA SER A 336 -22.08 -9.10 -29.82
C SER A 336 -22.66 -10.52 -29.92
N GLU A 337 -21.85 -11.55 -30.23
CA GLU A 337 -22.34 -12.93 -30.43
C GLU A 337 -21.51 -14.00 -29.70
N TRP A 338 -20.88 -13.68 -28.57
CA TRP A 338 -20.44 -14.75 -27.66
C TRP A 338 -21.59 -15.20 -26.77
N HIS A 339 -22.50 -15.99 -27.35
CA HIS A 339 -23.39 -16.85 -26.59
C HIS A 339 -22.56 -17.98 -25.97
N LEU A 340 -22.31 -17.89 -24.66
CA LEU A 340 -21.90 -19.03 -23.84
C LEU A 340 -23.08 -19.99 -23.71
N THR A 341 -23.39 -20.71 -24.79
CA THR A 341 -24.33 -21.83 -24.79
C THR A 341 -23.74 -22.97 -25.60
N SER A 342 -22.87 -23.77 -24.99
CA SER A 342 -22.82 -25.23 -25.20
C SER A 342 -21.69 -25.87 -24.39
N SER A 343 -21.98 -27.10 -23.97
CA SER A 343 -21.16 -28.10 -23.29
C SER A 343 -19.71 -28.20 -23.81
N PRO A 344 -18.73 -28.51 -22.94
CA PRO A 344 -17.32 -28.65 -23.31
C PRO A 344 -17.03 -30.04 -23.90
N GLU A 345 -17.74 -30.46 -24.95
CA GLU A 345 -17.37 -31.66 -25.70
C GLU A 345 -17.60 -31.41 -27.19
N GLN A 346 -16.52 -31.51 -27.96
CA GLN A 346 -16.46 -31.53 -29.43
C GLN A 346 -16.63 -30.19 -30.17
N GLU A 347 -15.55 -29.40 -30.27
CA GLU A 347 -15.33 -28.64 -31.51
C GLU A 347 -13.87 -28.76 -31.96
N GLY A 348 -13.72 -29.18 -33.21
CA GLY A 348 -12.46 -29.40 -33.90
C GLY A 348 -11.72 -28.10 -34.18
N VAL A 349 -10.39 -28.23 -34.19
CA VAL A 349 -9.45 -27.18 -34.55
C VAL A 349 -9.55 -26.93 -36.07
N SER A 350 -10.47 -26.07 -36.51
CA SER A 350 -10.41 -25.55 -37.90
C SER A 350 -11.15 -24.24 -38.21
N ASP A 351 -11.94 -23.64 -37.32
CA ASP A 351 -12.72 -22.42 -37.66
C ASP A 351 -12.59 -21.23 -36.69
N LEU A 352 -11.36 -20.91 -36.25
CA LEU A 352 -11.08 -19.61 -35.65
C LEU A 352 -10.93 -18.54 -36.75
N LYS A 353 -12.06 -18.07 -37.29
CA LYS A 353 -12.13 -16.80 -38.02
C LYS A 353 -11.47 -15.70 -37.17
N ALA A 354 -10.65 -14.86 -37.81
CA ALA A 354 -9.80 -13.83 -37.23
C ALA A 354 -10.33 -13.27 -35.89
N GLY A 355 -9.59 -13.53 -34.80
CA GLY A 355 -9.91 -12.95 -33.50
C GLY A 355 -9.95 -11.42 -33.53
N PRO A 356 -10.52 -10.77 -32.50
CA PRO A 356 -10.63 -9.31 -32.45
C PRO A 356 -9.26 -8.65 -32.67
N GLU A 357 -9.26 -7.53 -33.40
CA GLU A 357 -8.04 -6.75 -33.63
C GLU A 357 -7.31 -6.47 -32.31
N PRO A 358 -5.96 -6.52 -32.30
CA PRO A 358 -5.19 -6.21 -31.10
C PRO A 358 -5.55 -4.81 -30.59
N LEU A 359 -5.78 -4.68 -29.28
CA LEU A 359 -5.72 -3.36 -28.66
C LEU A 359 -4.25 -2.90 -28.70
N VAL A 360 -3.99 -1.80 -29.40
CA VAL A 360 -2.65 -1.23 -29.51
C VAL A 360 -2.57 -0.02 -28.60
N ILE A 361 -1.63 -0.02 -27.65
CA ILE A 361 -1.39 1.10 -26.74
C ILE A 361 0.08 1.50 -26.84
N GLN A 362 0.33 2.77 -27.13
CA GLN A 362 1.68 3.31 -27.15
C GLN A 362 1.96 3.95 -25.78
N LEU A 363 2.93 3.42 -25.05
CA LEU A 363 3.31 3.93 -23.72
C LEU A 363 4.35 5.05 -23.82
N PRO A 364 4.35 6.00 -22.87
CA PRO A 364 5.43 6.95 -22.72
C PRO A 364 6.79 6.24 -22.55
N PRO A 365 7.87 6.79 -23.13
CA PRO A 365 9.16 6.09 -23.24
C PRO A 365 9.81 5.79 -21.88
N ARG A 366 9.63 6.66 -20.88
CA ARG A 366 10.21 6.51 -19.54
C ARG A 366 9.26 5.89 -18.53
N LEU A 367 8.04 5.50 -18.92
CA LEU A 367 7.04 4.98 -18.01
C LEU A 367 7.48 3.64 -17.42
N ARG A 368 7.63 3.58 -16.10
CA ARG A 368 8.08 2.38 -15.35
C ARG A 368 6.95 1.70 -14.61
N THR A 369 5.98 2.46 -14.11
CA THR A 369 4.90 1.93 -13.27
C THR A 369 3.53 2.36 -13.77
N ILE A 370 2.65 1.39 -13.94
CA ILE A 370 1.21 1.59 -14.13
C ILE A 370 0.49 0.92 -12.97
N ASP A 371 -0.29 1.70 -12.22
CA ASP A 371 -1.19 1.19 -11.19
C ASP A 371 -2.65 1.39 -11.62
N MET A 372 -3.31 0.31 -12.01
CA MET A 372 -4.74 0.24 -12.32
C MET A 372 -5.45 -0.72 -11.35
N SER A 373 -4.97 -0.80 -10.11
CA SER A 373 -5.60 -1.64 -9.09
C SER A 373 -6.98 -1.09 -8.70
N VAL A 374 -7.92 -1.97 -8.33
CA VAL A 374 -9.27 -1.58 -7.85
C VAL A 374 -9.99 -0.64 -8.84
N SER A 375 -9.76 -0.81 -10.15
CA SER A 375 -10.18 0.14 -11.19
C SER A 375 -11.46 -0.25 -11.90
N GLY A 376 -12.28 -1.12 -11.30
CA GLY A 376 -13.57 -1.54 -11.85
C GLY A 376 -13.48 -2.20 -13.24
N LEU A 377 -12.29 -2.60 -13.68
CA LEU A 377 -12.08 -3.15 -15.01
C LEU A 377 -12.75 -4.52 -15.10
N ASN A 378 -13.55 -4.73 -16.14
CA ASN A 378 -14.27 -5.98 -16.37
C ASN A 378 -14.11 -6.41 -17.83
N TYR A 379 -13.14 -7.29 -18.09
CA TYR A 379 -12.74 -7.66 -19.45
C TYR A 379 -12.17 -9.08 -19.54
N ILE A 380 -12.28 -9.68 -20.74
CA ILE A 380 -11.45 -10.81 -21.13
C ILE A 380 -10.12 -10.26 -21.66
N LEU A 381 -9.00 -10.70 -21.09
CA LEU A 381 -7.67 -10.29 -21.54
C LEU A 381 -7.29 -11.09 -22.79
N SER A 382 -7.69 -10.60 -23.96
CA SER A 382 -7.43 -11.21 -25.26
C SER A 382 -6.06 -10.82 -25.83
N ARG A 383 -5.98 -9.95 -26.83
CA ARG A 383 -4.73 -9.53 -27.48
C ARG A 383 -4.44 -8.07 -27.18
N LEU A 384 -3.26 -7.82 -26.62
CA LEU A 384 -2.76 -6.47 -26.29
C LEU A 384 -1.37 -6.30 -26.88
N VAL A 385 -1.10 -5.14 -27.49
CA VAL A 385 0.20 -4.82 -28.09
C VAL A 385 0.66 -3.46 -27.57
N MET A 386 1.85 -3.45 -26.98
CA MET A 386 2.58 -2.24 -26.60
C MET A 386 3.80 -2.03 -27.49
N ASN A 387 4.30 -0.80 -27.53
CA ASN A 387 5.59 -0.49 -28.18
C ASN A 387 6.73 -1.31 -27.55
N PRO A 388 7.51 -2.08 -28.33
CA PRO A 388 8.59 -2.92 -27.79
C PRO A 388 9.65 -2.15 -26.99
N GLU A 389 9.87 -0.88 -27.33
CA GLU A 389 10.89 -0.03 -26.72
C GLU A 389 10.44 0.69 -25.44
N ASN A 390 9.27 0.37 -24.88
CA ASN A 390 8.82 0.95 -23.61
C ASN A 390 9.77 0.62 -22.45
N SER A 391 9.60 1.28 -21.29
CA SER A 391 10.40 1.07 -20.08
C SER A 391 9.61 0.45 -18.91
N LEU A 392 8.46 -0.16 -19.19
CA LEU A 392 7.54 -0.63 -18.15
C LEU A 392 8.17 -1.77 -17.33
N LYS A 393 8.17 -1.58 -16.00
CA LYS A 393 8.72 -2.53 -15.02
C LYS A 393 7.68 -3.11 -14.11
N THR A 394 6.62 -2.36 -13.81
CA THR A 394 5.63 -2.75 -12.81
C THR A 394 4.22 -2.44 -13.31
N LEU A 395 3.36 -3.45 -13.24
CA LEU A 395 1.96 -3.37 -13.62
C LEU A 395 1.08 -3.96 -12.51
N PHE A 396 0.28 -3.09 -11.89
CA PHE A 396 -0.72 -3.50 -10.90
C PHE A 396 -2.11 -3.52 -11.54
N LEU A 397 -2.71 -4.70 -11.60
CA LEU A 397 -4.03 -4.99 -12.15
C LEU A 397 -4.94 -5.68 -11.14
N ASN A 398 -4.52 -5.79 -9.89
CA ASN A 398 -5.23 -6.49 -8.83
C ASN A 398 -6.57 -5.83 -8.46
N ALA A 399 -7.48 -6.62 -7.89
CA ALA A 399 -8.83 -6.20 -7.51
C ALA A 399 -9.66 -5.64 -8.69
N ASN A 400 -9.54 -6.27 -9.86
CA ASN A 400 -10.38 -6.03 -11.04
C ASN A 400 -11.15 -7.32 -11.39
N HIS A 401 -11.78 -7.40 -12.56
CA HIS A 401 -12.48 -8.59 -13.04
C HIS A 401 -11.95 -9.03 -14.41
N PHE A 402 -11.00 -9.96 -14.40
CA PHE A 402 -10.38 -10.60 -15.56
C PHE A 402 -10.57 -12.12 -15.52
N PRO A 403 -11.80 -12.63 -15.76
CA PRO A 403 -12.12 -14.05 -15.61
C PRO A 403 -11.36 -14.97 -16.57
N VAL A 404 -10.92 -14.44 -17.73
CA VAL A 404 -10.23 -15.22 -18.78
C VAL A 404 -9.03 -14.43 -19.30
N MET A 405 -7.86 -15.07 -19.33
CA MET A 405 -6.60 -14.52 -19.85
C MET A 405 -6.11 -15.36 -21.02
N LEU A 406 -6.39 -14.89 -22.24
CA LEU A 406 -6.04 -15.58 -23.48
C LEU A 406 -4.67 -15.17 -24.00
N GLY A 407 -4.35 -13.88 -24.10
CA GLY A 407 -3.12 -13.43 -24.78
C GLY A 407 -3.16 -13.50 -26.32
N PRO A 408 -2.05 -13.17 -27.01
CA PRO A 408 -0.76 -12.76 -26.46
C PRO A 408 -0.73 -11.27 -26.07
N PHE A 409 0.14 -10.96 -25.10
CA PHE A 409 0.43 -9.59 -24.64
C PHE A 409 1.83 -9.22 -25.11
N ILE A 410 1.96 -8.46 -26.20
CA ILE A 410 3.25 -8.13 -26.84
C ILE A 410 3.78 -6.80 -26.30
N GLY A 411 5.10 -6.68 -26.12
CA GLY A 411 5.72 -5.45 -25.60
C GLY A 411 5.93 -5.45 -24.08
N PHE A 412 5.80 -6.60 -23.41
CA PHE A 412 5.97 -6.75 -21.95
C PHE A 412 7.32 -7.38 -21.56
N GLU A 413 8.27 -7.46 -22.49
CA GLU A 413 9.53 -8.18 -22.33
C GLU A 413 10.40 -7.62 -21.19
N LYS A 414 10.23 -6.34 -20.83
CA LYS A 414 10.97 -5.67 -19.75
C LYS A 414 10.25 -5.68 -18.40
N LEU A 415 8.99 -6.16 -18.33
CA LEU A 415 8.19 -6.15 -17.12
C LEU A 415 8.79 -7.09 -16.06
N GLU A 416 8.90 -6.61 -14.83
CA GLU A 416 9.49 -7.36 -13.71
C GLU A 416 8.45 -7.76 -12.66
N VAL A 417 7.38 -6.98 -12.49
CA VAL A 417 6.33 -7.23 -11.51
C VAL A 417 4.96 -7.13 -12.16
N LEU A 418 4.18 -8.20 -12.03
CA LEU A 418 2.80 -8.28 -12.47
C LEU A 418 1.91 -8.75 -11.31
N ASP A 419 0.97 -7.89 -10.90
CA ASP A 419 -0.02 -8.24 -9.89
C ASP A 419 -1.41 -8.38 -10.52
N LEU A 420 -1.91 -9.62 -10.53
CA LEU A 420 -3.23 -10.04 -11.00
C LEU A 420 -4.05 -10.67 -9.87
N SER A 421 -3.73 -10.33 -8.62
CA SER A 421 -4.43 -10.84 -7.45
C SER A 421 -5.88 -10.33 -7.40
N LEU A 422 -6.82 -11.15 -6.90
CA LEU A 422 -8.23 -10.76 -6.80
C LEU A 422 -8.80 -10.26 -8.14
N THR A 423 -8.47 -10.95 -9.25
CA THR A 423 -9.00 -10.63 -10.58
C THR A 423 -10.14 -11.54 -11.01
N SER A 424 -10.64 -12.41 -10.12
CA SER A 424 -11.65 -13.42 -10.45
C SER A 424 -11.23 -14.38 -11.57
N ALA A 425 -9.92 -14.54 -11.81
CA ALA A 425 -9.40 -15.33 -12.91
C ALA A 425 -9.78 -16.80 -12.77
N ARG A 426 -10.32 -17.38 -13.85
CA ARG A 426 -10.72 -18.79 -13.93
C ARG A 426 -10.01 -19.54 -15.05
N THR A 427 -9.49 -18.85 -16.06
CA THR A 427 -8.82 -19.49 -17.20
C THR A 427 -7.54 -18.75 -17.57
N LEU A 428 -6.44 -19.48 -17.69
CA LEU A 428 -5.15 -18.97 -18.17
C LEU A 428 -4.72 -19.71 -19.46
N LYS A 429 -4.06 -19.01 -20.37
CA LYS A 429 -3.40 -19.63 -21.54
C LYS A 429 -1.91 -19.34 -21.51
N LYS A 430 -1.09 -20.33 -21.86
CA LYS A 430 0.38 -20.19 -21.97
C LYS A 430 0.79 -18.98 -22.82
N GLN A 431 0.09 -18.75 -23.93
CA GLN A 431 0.38 -17.64 -24.84
C GLN A 431 0.24 -16.25 -24.20
N PHE A 432 -0.53 -16.11 -23.10
CA PHE A 432 -0.59 -14.87 -22.32
C PHE A 432 0.80 -14.55 -21.74
N PHE A 433 1.46 -15.53 -21.11
CA PHE A 433 2.74 -15.34 -20.43
C PHE A 433 3.97 -15.28 -21.36
N LYS A 434 3.81 -15.58 -22.64
CA LYS A 434 4.90 -15.77 -23.62
C LYS A 434 5.91 -14.61 -23.68
N HIS A 435 5.45 -13.37 -23.54
CA HIS A 435 6.27 -12.16 -23.71
C HIS A 435 6.67 -11.50 -22.38
N PHE A 436 6.48 -12.17 -21.25
CA PHE A 436 6.87 -11.70 -19.93
C PHE A 436 8.24 -12.26 -19.50
N THR A 437 9.23 -12.19 -20.39
CA THR A 437 10.52 -12.91 -20.25
C THR A 437 11.42 -12.36 -19.14
N SER A 438 11.27 -11.11 -18.74
CA SER A 438 11.99 -10.50 -17.60
C SER A 438 11.24 -10.57 -16.27
N LEU A 439 10.07 -11.23 -16.23
CA LEU A 439 9.21 -11.20 -15.05
C LEU A 439 9.88 -11.88 -13.86
N ARG A 440 9.92 -11.17 -12.73
CA ARG A 440 10.53 -11.63 -11.47
C ARG A 440 9.49 -11.96 -10.41
N ARG A 441 8.36 -11.25 -10.40
CA ARG A 441 7.29 -11.46 -9.42
C ARG A 441 5.95 -11.53 -10.14
N LEU A 442 5.24 -12.63 -9.92
CA LEU A 442 3.89 -12.86 -10.44
C LEU A 442 2.96 -13.14 -9.27
N MET A 443 1.98 -12.26 -9.06
CA MET A 443 0.97 -12.41 -8.03
C MET A 443 -0.36 -12.79 -8.68
N LEU A 444 -0.86 -13.99 -8.35
CA LEU A 444 -2.13 -14.55 -8.81
C LEU A 444 -3.03 -14.94 -7.63
N SER A 445 -2.78 -14.39 -6.45
CA SER A 445 -3.52 -14.73 -5.23
C SER A 445 -5.01 -14.38 -5.32
N GLN A 446 -5.87 -15.06 -4.57
CA GLN A 446 -7.31 -14.74 -4.48
C GLN A 446 -8.05 -14.78 -5.83
N ASN A 447 -7.71 -15.73 -6.69
CA ASN A 447 -8.47 -16.02 -7.91
C ASN A 447 -9.24 -17.35 -7.77
N ALA A 448 -9.79 -17.87 -8.87
CA ALA A 448 -10.56 -19.11 -8.90
C ALA A 448 -9.92 -20.12 -9.87
N LEU A 449 -8.60 -20.28 -9.76
CA LEU A 449 -7.80 -21.08 -10.71
C LEU A 449 -7.85 -22.60 -10.44
N GLY A 450 -8.34 -23.04 -9.27
CA GLY A 450 -8.36 -24.45 -8.89
C GLY A 450 -9.06 -25.37 -9.90
N GLU A 451 -10.28 -25.04 -10.31
CA GLU A 451 -11.03 -25.83 -11.31
C GLU A 451 -10.28 -25.92 -12.65
N PHE A 452 -9.61 -24.84 -13.04
CA PHE A 452 -8.85 -24.80 -14.28
C PHE A 452 -7.58 -25.65 -14.21
N PHE A 453 -6.83 -25.60 -13.11
CA PHE A 453 -5.66 -26.47 -12.94
C PHE A 453 -6.07 -27.94 -12.87
N ALA A 454 -7.16 -28.27 -12.17
CA ALA A 454 -7.66 -29.65 -12.07
C ALA A 454 -8.05 -30.27 -13.43
N ARG A 455 -8.54 -29.44 -14.37
CA ARG A 455 -8.93 -29.88 -15.72
C ARG A 455 -7.84 -29.69 -16.77
N SER A 456 -6.73 -29.07 -16.42
CA SER A 456 -5.66 -28.78 -17.37
C SER A 456 -5.01 -30.07 -17.84
N LYS A 457 -4.80 -30.19 -19.16
CA LYS A 457 -4.12 -31.36 -19.72
C LYS A 457 -2.68 -31.43 -19.18
N PRO A 458 -2.13 -32.64 -18.98
CA PRO A 458 -0.69 -32.80 -18.79
C PRO A 458 0.08 -32.10 -19.92
N ASN A 459 1.22 -31.48 -19.61
CA ASN A 459 2.05 -30.69 -20.55
C ASN A 459 1.50 -29.29 -20.91
N SER A 460 0.71 -28.69 -20.02
CA SER A 460 0.18 -27.33 -20.23
C SER A 460 1.28 -26.25 -20.19
N GLN A 461 2.37 -26.49 -19.45
CA GLN A 461 3.56 -25.64 -19.34
C GLN A 461 3.25 -24.12 -19.28
N ILE A 462 2.22 -23.74 -18.51
CA ILE A 462 1.63 -22.40 -18.56
C ILE A 462 2.65 -21.31 -18.21
N PHE A 463 3.55 -21.61 -17.27
CA PHE A 463 4.56 -20.66 -16.78
C PHE A 463 5.97 -20.91 -17.35
N SER A 464 6.15 -21.83 -18.31
CA SER A 464 7.51 -22.28 -18.72
C SER A 464 8.39 -21.20 -19.36
N ASP A 465 7.77 -20.14 -19.88
CA ASP A 465 8.48 -19.01 -20.50
C ASP A 465 9.01 -18.00 -19.46
N LEU A 466 8.54 -18.08 -18.20
CA LEU A 466 8.88 -17.17 -17.10
C LEU A 466 10.21 -17.56 -16.42
N ARG A 467 11.28 -17.71 -17.20
CA ARG A 467 12.56 -18.27 -16.71
C ARG A 467 13.28 -17.44 -15.66
N ASN A 468 12.97 -16.15 -15.56
CA ASN A 468 13.55 -15.21 -14.60
C ASN A 468 12.68 -15.03 -13.33
N LEU A 469 11.61 -15.82 -13.19
CA LEU A 469 10.66 -15.67 -12.10
C LEU A 469 11.30 -16.09 -10.78
N THR A 470 11.27 -15.17 -9.81
CA THR A 470 11.85 -15.35 -8.46
C THR A 470 10.77 -15.54 -7.39
N ALA A 471 9.57 -15.00 -7.60
CA ALA A 471 8.45 -15.17 -6.69
C ALA A 471 7.14 -15.44 -7.45
N LEU A 472 6.43 -16.48 -7.02
CA LEU A 472 5.11 -16.86 -7.52
C LEU A 472 4.13 -17.01 -6.35
N ASP A 473 3.03 -16.27 -6.41
CA ASP A 473 1.96 -16.35 -5.43
C ASP A 473 0.67 -16.89 -6.07
N LEU A 474 0.30 -18.11 -5.66
CA LEU A 474 -0.93 -18.83 -6.02
C LEU A 474 -1.83 -19.04 -4.80
N SER A 475 -1.63 -18.30 -3.71
CA SER A 475 -2.44 -18.44 -2.49
C SER A 475 -3.92 -18.13 -2.73
N LYS A 476 -4.82 -18.74 -1.95
CA LYS A 476 -6.28 -18.45 -2.00
C LYS A 476 -6.90 -18.68 -3.38
N ASN A 477 -6.56 -19.78 -4.06
CA ASN A 477 -7.06 -20.09 -5.41
C ASN A 477 -8.00 -21.30 -5.49
N LEU A 478 -8.38 -21.86 -4.35
CA LEU A 478 -9.20 -23.09 -4.25
C LEU A 478 -8.57 -24.26 -5.02
N ILE A 479 -7.23 -24.32 -5.06
CA ILE A 479 -6.50 -25.36 -5.79
C ILE A 479 -6.59 -26.66 -5.00
N ASN A 480 -7.16 -27.71 -5.59
CA ASN A 480 -7.23 -29.05 -5.02
C ASN A 480 -6.34 -30.06 -5.76
N SER A 481 -6.09 -29.83 -7.05
CA SER A 481 -5.16 -30.55 -7.90
C SER A 481 -4.58 -29.63 -8.97
N PHE A 482 -3.47 -30.05 -9.56
CA PHE A 482 -2.72 -29.30 -10.57
C PHE A 482 -2.03 -30.26 -11.52
N PRO A 483 -1.62 -29.81 -12.73
CA PRO A 483 -0.80 -30.61 -13.61
C PRO A 483 0.65 -30.67 -13.09
N ASP A 484 1.28 -31.85 -13.16
CA ASP A 484 2.63 -32.10 -12.62
C ASP A 484 3.72 -31.16 -13.19
N ASP A 485 3.50 -30.66 -14.40
CA ASP A 485 4.41 -29.77 -15.13
C ASP A 485 4.14 -28.27 -14.92
N LEU A 486 3.23 -27.89 -14.01
CA LEU A 486 2.81 -26.50 -13.78
C LEU A 486 4.00 -25.56 -13.54
N LEU A 487 5.00 -26.02 -12.78
CA LEU A 487 6.18 -25.24 -12.38
C LEU A 487 7.43 -25.54 -13.22
N ALA A 488 7.28 -26.25 -14.33
CA ALA A 488 8.39 -26.61 -15.21
C ALA A 488 9.08 -25.35 -15.76
N GLY A 489 10.42 -25.32 -15.70
CA GLY A 489 11.25 -24.24 -16.23
C GLY A 489 11.47 -23.04 -15.29
N LEU A 490 10.84 -23.01 -14.11
CA LEU A 490 11.00 -21.95 -13.11
C LEU A 490 12.25 -22.15 -12.24
N THR A 491 13.44 -22.12 -12.84
CA THR A 491 14.72 -22.45 -12.16
C THR A 491 15.23 -21.36 -11.21
N GLN A 492 14.77 -20.11 -11.38
CA GLN A 492 15.19 -18.96 -10.56
C GLN A 492 14.27 -18.72 -9.35
N LEU A 493 13.32 -19.62 -9.10
CA LEU A 493 12.29 -19.40 -8.08
C LEU A 493 12.88 -19.48 -6.67
N THR A 494 12.64 -18.42 -5.89
CA THR A 494 13.08 -18.27 -4.49
C THR A 494 11.90 -18.30 -3.52
N THR A 495 10.72 -17.92 -3.98
CA THR A 495 9.49 -17.87 -3.17
C THR A 495 8.34 -18.50 -3.94
N LEU A 496 7.72 -19.50 -3.31
CA LEU A 496 6.51 -20.14 -3.79
C LEU A 496 5.46 -20.11 -2.69
N ASN A 497 4.41 -19.31 -2.91
CA ASN A 497 3.29 -19.21 -1.98
C ASN A 497 2.06 -19.93 -2.54
N MET A 498 1.58 -20.95 -1.84
CA MET A 498 0.31 -21.64 -2.10
C MET A 498 -0.57 -21.72 -0.85
N GLU A 499 -0.39 -20.80 0.09
CA GLU A 499 -1.21 -20.66 1.30
C GLU A 499 -2.72 -20.67 0.98
N ILE A 500 -3.52 -21.25 1.86
CA ILE A 500 -5.00 -21.24 1.79
C ILE A 500 -5.47 -21.80 0.44
N ASN A 501 -5.24 -23.08 0.21
CA ASN A 501 -5.78 -23.83 -0.91
C ASN A 501 -6.46 -25.10 -0.39
N GLU A 502 -6.91 -25.99 -1.27
CA GLU A 502 -7.66 -27.21 -0.92
C GLU A 502 -6.86 -28.48 -1.28
N MET A 503 -5.53 -28.37 -1.31
CA MET A 503 -4.63 -29.44 -1.73
C MET A 503 -4.51 -30.50 -0.64
N TRP A 504 -4.77 -31.76 -1.01
CA TRP A 504 -4.58 -32.94 -0.15
C TRP A 504 -3.27 -33.68 -0.44
N ASN A 505 -2.65 -33.42 -1.59
CA ASN A 505 -1.31 -33.87 -1.95
C ASN A 505 -0.51 -32.78 -2.67
N PHE A 506 0.82 -32.83 -2.57
CA PHE A 506 1.75 -31.87 -3.18
C PHE A 506 2.70 -32.56 -4.19
N ASP A 507 2.18 -32.97 -5.36
CA ASP A 507 2.91 -33.73 -6.39
C ASP A 507 3.67 -32.87 -7.42
N LEU A 508 4.03 -31.63 -7.09
CA LEU A 508 4.79 -30.78 -8.02
C LEU A 508 6.27 -31.16 -8.05
N GLN A 509 6.84 -31.16 -9.25
CA GLN A 509 8.28 -31.30 -9.44
C GLN A 509 8.96 -29.96 -9.10
N ILE A 510 9.72 -29.95 -8.01
CA ILE A 510 10.47 -28.77 -7.53
C ILE A 510 11.98 -28.98 -7.52
N SER A 511 12.46 -30.14 -7.96
CA SER A 511 13.88 -30.54 -7.89
C SER A 511 14.83 -29.63 -8.65
N HIS A 512 14.34 -28.89 -9.65
CA HIS A 512 15.11 -27.90 -10.41
C HIS A 512 15.20 -26.51 -9.75
N MET A 513 14.60 -26.31 -8.57
CA MET A 513 14.58 -25.02 -7.87
C MET A 513 15.68 -24.95 -6.81
N GLU A 514 16.92 -24.70 -7.25
CA GLU A 514 18.12 -24.74 -6.39
C GLU A 514 18.25 -23.56 -5.42
N ASN A 515 17.49 -22.48 -5.62
CA ASN A 515 17.53 -21.27 -4.79
C ASN A 515 16.23 -21.05 -3.99
N LEU A 516 15.41 -22.09 -3.83
CA LEU A 516 14.12 -21.97 -3.14
C LEU A 516 14.34 -21.67 -1.66
N SER A 517 13.87 -20.50 -1.22
CA SER A 517 14.03 -19.98 0.15
C SER A 517 12.73 -19.97 0.95
N LEU A 518 11.57 -19.96 0.28
CA LEU A 518 10.28 -20.01 0.93
C LEU A 518 9.33 -20.92 0.15
N LEU A 519 8.83 -21.95 0.82
CA LEU A 519 7.75 -22.82 0.37
C LEU A 519 6.60 -22.72 1.37
N ASN A 520 5.60 -21.90 1.07
CA ASN A 520 4.42 -21.74 1.92
C ASN A 520 3.28 -22.63 1.41
N LEU A 521 2.94 -23.65 2.19
CA LEU A 521 1.86 -24.61 1.94
C LEU A 521 0.83 -24.60 3.08
N SER A 522 0.84 -23.56 3.91
CA SER A 522 -0.04 -23.43 5.07
C SER A 522 -1.52 -23.40 4.68
N HIS A 523 -2.39 -23.73 5.64
CA HIS A 523 -3.84 -23.67 5.48
C HIS A 523 -4.37 -24.46 4.27
N SER A 524 -3.83 -25.66 4.02
CA SER A 524 -4.35 -26.59 3.01
C SER A 524 -4.93 -27.84 3.68
N GLN A 525 -5.00 -28.97 2.96
CA GLN A 525 -5.47 -30.26 3.47
C GLN A 525 -4.35 -31.32 3.45
N LEU A 526 -3.09 -30.88 3.55
CA LEU A 526 -1.93 -31.77 3.45
C LEU A 526 -1.76 -32.60 4.72
N SER A 527 -1.54 -33.90 4.53
CA SER A 527 -1.23 -34.83 5.63
C SER A 527 0.27 -35.12 5.79
N HIS A 528 1.02 -35.01 4.69
CA HIS A 528 2.45 -35.24 4.59
C HIS A 528 2.99 -34.58 3.31
N LEU A 529 4.31 -34.59 3.12
CA LEU A 529 4.96 -34.24 1.85
C LEU A 529 5.55 -35.50 1.19
N PRO A 530 5.59 -35.57 -0.14
CA PRO A 530 6.16 -36.72 -0.84
C PRO A 530 7.69 -36.75 -0.75
N ASN A 531 8.28 -37.95 -0.88
CA ASN A 531 9.71 -38.19 -0.67
C ASN A 531 10.63 -37.37 -1.58
N HIS A 532 10.22 -37.08 -2.83
CA HIS A 532 11.04 -36.26 -3.73
C HIS A 532 11.14 -34.80 -3.27
N VAL A 533 10.08 -34.27 -2.64
CA VAL A 533 10.06 -32.92 -2.06
C VAL A 533 10.93 -32.88 -0.81
N ILE A 534 10.81 -33.88 0.07
CA ILE A 534 11.66 -34.02 1.27
C ILE A 534 13.13 -34.07 0.89
N THR A 535 13.48 -34.92 -0.09
CA THR A 535 14.86 -35.09 -0.57
C THR A 535 15.43 -33.78 -1.12
N HIS A 536 14.62 -33.02 -1.85
CA HIS A 536 15.02 -31.72 -2.38
C HIS A 536 15.21 -30.67 -1.27
N ILE A 537 14.31 -30.61 -0.29
CA ILE A 537 14.47 -29.69 0.85
C ILE A 537 15.77 -30.00 1.62
N ASN A 538 16.08 -31.29 1.82
CA ASN A 538 17.33 -31.71 2.46
C ASN A 538 18.56 -31.27 1.66
N SER A 539 18.56 -31.45 0.33
CA SER A 539 19.68 -31.02 -0.50
C SER A 539 19.90 -29.50 -0.47
N LEU A 540 18.82 -28.71 -0.39
CA LEU A 540 18.89 -27.26 -0.21
C LEU A 540 19.50 -26.87 1.14
N VAL A 541 19.07 -27.51 2.22
CA VAL A 541 19.61 -27.30 3.57
C VAL A 541 21.09 -27.66 3.64
N GLU A 542 21.47 -28.82 3.08
CA GLU A 542 22.88 -29.26 2.97
C GLU A 542 23.72 -28.28 2.12
N GLY A 543 23.11 -27.74 1.06
CA GLY A 543 23.65 -26.67 0.23
C GLY A 543 23.71 -25.30 0.90
N ARG A 544 23.32 -25.17 2.18
CA ARG A 544 23.27 -23.93 2.97
C ARG A 544 22.28 -22.88 2.45
N VAL A 545 21.25 -23.30 1.73
CA VAL A 545 20.11 -22.43 1.41
C VAL A 545 19.25 -22.29 2.66
N ASN A 546 18.97 -21.05 3.06
CA ASN A 546 18.08 -20.77 4.19
C ASN A 546 16.62 -20.91 3.75
N ILE A 547 16.16 -22.14 3.58
CA ILE A 547 14.78 -22.46 3.20
C ILE A 547 13.85 -22.44 4.41
N THR A 548 12.67 -21.84 4.26
CA THR A 548 11.56 -21.94 5.19
C THR A 548 10.40 -22.68 4.53
N VAL A 549 9.91 -23.73 5.18
CA VAL A 549 8.75 -24.51 4.79
C VAL A 549 7.66 -24.29 5.82
N ASP A 550 6.51 -23.77 5.38
CA ASP A 550 5.36 -23.55 6.24
C ASP A 550 4.25 -24.55 5.91
N LEU A 551 3.92 -25.39 6.89
CA LEU A 551 2.82 -26.35 6.87
C LEU A 551 1.80 -26.07 7.97
N SER A 552 1.83 -24.90 8.59
CA SER A 552 0.89 -24.51 9.64
C SER A 552 -0.56 -24.63 9.15
N SER A 553 -1.46 -24.93 10.07
CA SER A 553 -2.90 -25.11 9.78
C SER A 553 -3.22 -26.21 8.75
N ASN A 554 -2.35 -27.21 8.56
CA ASN A 554 -2.66 -28.43 7.82
C ASN A 554 -3.00 -29.60 8.75
N PRO A 555 -3.81 -30.58 8.30
CA PRO A 555 -4.13 -31.79 9.05
C PRO A 555 -3.00 -32.84 8.95
N VAL A 556 -1.80 -32.54 9.48
CA VAL A 556 -0.68 -33.49 9.46
C VAL A 556 -1.07 -34.76 10.21
N LYS A 557 -0.98 -35.92 9.56
CA LYS A 557 -1.38 -37.20 10.17
C LYS A 557 -0.36 -37.62 11.23
N CYS A 558 -0.82 -37.90 12.44
CA CYS A 558 0.00 -38.30 13.57
C CYS A 558 -0.32 -39.75 13.94
N ASP A 559 0.24 -40.64 13.12
CA ASP A 559 0.13 -42.10 13.24
C ASP A 559 1.48 -42.78 12.94
N CYS A 560 1.53 -44.10 13.06
CA CYS A 560 2.78 -44.84 12.85
C CYS A 560 3.27 -44.86 11.40
N ASN A 561 2.40 -44.59 10.42
CA ASN A 561 2.78 -44.57 9.01
C ASN A 561 3.45 -43.24 8.62
N ASN A 562 3.15 -42.16 9.36
CA ASN A 562 3.69 -40.82 9.11
C ASN A 562 4.76 -40.40 10.14
N LEU A 563 5.20 -41.33 11.01
CA LEU A 563 6.15 -41.05 12.09
C LEU A 563 7.47 -40.46 11.56
N ASP A 564 8.03 -41.05 10.50
CA ASP A 564 9.29 -40.61 9.91
C ASP A 564 9.19 -39.18 9.35
N PHE A 565 8.05 -38.83 8.76
CA PHE A 565 7.79 -37.48 8.25
C PHE A 565 7.74 -36.45 9.39
N ILE A 566 7.02 -36.76 10.49
CA ILE A 566 6.93 -35.85 11.64
C ILE A 566 8.31 -35.67 12.27
N GLN A 567 9.07 -36.76 12.43
CA GLN A 567 10.43 -36.71 12.95
C GLN A 567 11.31 -35.82 12.06
N TRP A 568 11.26 -36.01 10.73
CA TRP A 568 11.96 -35.16 9.78
C TRP A 568 11.57 -33.67 9.90
N MET A 569 10.28 -33.34 10.04
CA MET A 569 9.87 -31.95 10.20
C MET A 569 10.51 -31.29 11.43
N VAL A 570 10.57 -32.02 12.55
CA VAL A 570 11.11 -31.51 13.82
C VAL A 570 12.62 -31.37 13.78
N ASP A 571 13.32 -32.31 13.14
CA ASP A 571 14.78 -32.31 13.04
C ASP A 571 15.31 -31.32 11.98
N SER A 572 14.48 -30.98 10.99
CA SER A 572 14.89 -30.12 9.88
C SER A 572 14.91 -28.64 10.27
N PRO A 573 16.01 -27.90 9.96
CA PRO A 573 16.07 -26.46 10.18
C PRO A 573 15.18 -25.66 9.21
N ALA A 574 14.50 -26.34 8.26
CA ALA A 574 13.61 -25.71 7.32
C ALA A 574 12.27 -25.25 7.94
N PHE A 575 11.94 -25.71 9.15
CA PHE A 575 10.70 -25.37 9.84
C PHE A 575 10.93 -24.40 11.00
N ASP A 576 9.92 -23.60 11.35
CA ASP A 576 9.98 -22.80 12.57
C ASP A 576 9.99 -23.74 13.80
N PRO A 577 11.01 -23.67 14.68
CA PRO A 577 11.13 -24.57 15.82
C PRO A 577 10.00 -24.43 16.84
N LYS A 578 9.18 -23.37 16.77
CA LYS A 578 8.02 -23.18 17.64
C LYS A 578 6.75 -23.88 17.13
N PHE A 579 6.69 -24.27 15.86
CA PHE A 579 5.52 -24.93 15.24
C PHE A 579 4.18 -24.26 15.57
N ILE A 580 4.14 -22.93 15.52
CA ILE A 580 2.93 -22.15 15.84
C ILE A 580 1.82 -22.50 14.84
N ASN A 581 0.62 -22.80 15.35
CA ASN A 581 -0.57 -23.16 14.55
C ASN A 581 -0.46 -24.51 13.80
N TYR A 582 0.49 -25.38 14.17
CA TYR A 582 0.50 -26.74 13.66
C TYR A 582 -0.56 -27.60 14.36
N MET A 583 -1.11 -28.56 13.62
CA MET A 583 -2.12 -29.50 14.11
C MET A 583 -1.73 -30.93 13.77
N CYS A 584 -2.05 -31.84 14.67
CA CYS A 584 -1.95 -33.28 14.48
C CYS A 584 -3.34 -33.88 14.32
N GLN A 585 -3.55 -34.67 13.26
CA GLN A 585 -4.73 -35.49 13.06
C GLN A 585 -4.42 -36.96 13.43
N TYR A 586 -5.11 -37.52 14.40
CA TYR A 586 -4.91 -38.91 14.84
C TYR A 586 -5.79 -39.90 14.06
N PRO A 587 -5.53 -41.23 14.13
CA PRO A 587 -6.33 -42.25 13.43
C PRO A 587 -7.82 -42.24 13.74
N ASP A 588 -8.22 -41.75 14.92
CA ASP A 588 -9.62 -41.57 15.33
C ASP A 588 -10.26 -40.29 14.77
N SER A 589 -9.57 -39.59 13.87
CA SER A 589 -9.95 -38.29 13.30
C SER A 589 -9.98 -37.14 14.29
N SER A 590 -9.50 -37.34 15.52
CA SER A 590 -9.33 -36.24 16.47
C SER A 590 -8.17 -35.34 16.06
N TYR A 591 -8.28 -34.05 16.42
CA TYR A 591 -7.23 -33.06 16.15
C TYR A 591 -6.66 -32.53 17.47
N LYS A 592 -5.33 -32.45 17.56
CA LYS A 592 -4.62 -31.77 18.66
C LYS A 592 -3.75 -30.67 18.08
N ARG A 593 -3.85 -29.47 18.65
CA ARG A 593 -2.94 -28.37 18.34
C ARG A 593 -1.59 -28.62 19.01
N ILE A 594 -0.52 -28.35 18.29
CA ILE A 594 0.85 -28.44 18.81
C ILE A 594 1.14 -27.20 19.68
N VAL A 595 1.65 -27.44 20.89
CA VAL A 595 1.94 -26.40 21.89
C VAL A 595 3.35 -26.51 22.48
N ASP A 596 4.06 -27.58 22.13
CA ASP A 596 5.27 -28.11 22.75
C ASP A 596 6.34 -28.47 21.71
N SER A 597 6.26 -27.87 20.52
CA SER A 597 7.17 -28.15 19.39
C SER A 597 7.27 -29.65 19.06
N TYR A 598 6.13 -30.36 19.11
CA TYR A 598 6.00 -31.81 18.85
C TYR A 598 6.68 -32.75 19.88
N ALA A 599 7.27 -32.25 20.97
CA ALA A 599 8.05 -33.06 21.90
C ALA A 599 7.25 -34.21 22.55
N GLU A 600 6.10 -33.92 23.17
CA GLU A 600 5.21 -34.93 23.76
C GLU A 600 4.58 -35.80 22.68
N THR A 601 4.18 -35.18 21.56
CA THR A 601 3.51 -35.86 20.46
C THR A 601 4.40 -36.95 19.85
N LEU A 602 5.68 -36.66 19.59
CA LEU A 602 6.66 -37.64 19.10
C LEU A 602 6.95 -38.71 20.14
N HIS A 603 7.09 -38.35 21.42
CA HIS A 603 7.32 -39.33 22.50
C HIS A 603 6.17 -40.35 22.58
N ASP A 604 4.93 -39.88 22.53
CA ASP A 604 3.75 -40.74 22.58
C ASP A 604 3.62 -41.62 21.33
N LEU A 605 3.87 -41.07 20.14
CA LEU A 605 3.88 -41.83 18.89
C LEU A 605 4.92 -42.95 18.90
N HIS A 606 6.17 -42.66 19.27
CA HIS A 606 7.22 -43.69 19.36
C HIS A 606 6.83 -44.82 20.30
N ARG A 607 6.25 -44.49 21.46
CA ARG A 607 5.79 -45.48 22.43
C ARG A 607 4.68 -46.36 21.87
N ILE A 608 3.65 -45.75 21.26
CA ILE A 608 2.51 -46.47 20.68
C ILE A 608 2.96 -47.37 19.53
N CYS A 609 3.82 -46.87 18.64
CA CYS A 609 4.28 -47.62 17.48
C CYS A 609 5.24 -48.75 17.86
N ALA A 610 6.09 -48.56 18.88
CA ALA A 610 6.96 -49.61 19.41
C ALA A 610 6.18 -50.72 20.13
N LEU A 611 5.09 -50.41 20.82
CA LEU A 611 4.23 -51.39 21.50
C LEU A 611 3.48 -52.31 20.52
N ASN A 612 3.17 -51.81 19.32
CA ASN A 612 2.47 -52.59 18.30
C ASN A 612 3.39 -53.57 17.54
N PHE A 613 4.70 -53.33 17.53
CA PHE A 613 5.66 -54.15 16.78
C PHE A 613 5.78 -55.60 17.32
N PRO A 614 5.89 -55.87 18.64
CA PRO A 614 5.87 -57.23 19.18
C PRO A 614 4.53 -57.95 18.97
N VAL A 615 3.40 -57.23 19.05
CA VAL A 615 2.05 -57.79 18.86
C VAL A 615 1.87 -58.24 17.41
N PHE A 616 2.38 -57.47 16.45
CA PHE A 616 2.35 -57.83 15.02
C PHE A 616 3.22 -59.05 14.71
N ILE A 617 4.44 -59.13 15.27
CA ILE A 617 5.32 -60.31 15.17
C ILE A 617 4.64 -61.55 15.80
N ALA A 618 4.00 -61.40 16.96
CA ALA A 618 3.28 -62.49 17.62
C ALA A 618 2.08 -62.97 16.78
N ALA A 619 1.34 -62.07 16.13
CA ALA A 619 0.23 -62.42 15.25
C ALA A 619 0.69 -63.13 13.97
N ILE A 620 1.80 -62.69 13.36
CA ILE A 620 2.43 -63.38 12.23
C ILE A 620 2.95 -64.77 12.67
N GLY A 621 3.62 -64.85 13.81
CA GLY A 621 4.09 -66.12 14.38
C GLY A 621 2.93 -67.10 14.64
N ALA A 622 1.83 -66.62 15.21
CA ALA A 622 0.64 -67.42 15.47
C ALA A 622 -0.05 -67.89 14.18
N THR A 623 -0.11 -67.06 13.14
CA THR A 623 -0.65 -67.45 11.83
C THR A 623 0.24 -68.47 11.13
N PHE A 624 1.56 -68.31 11.14
CA PHE A 624 2.49 -69.33 10.63
C PHE A 624 2.40 -70.64 11.41
N PHE A 625 2.27 -70.58 12.73
CA PHE A 625 2.07 -71.76 13.58
C PHE A 625 0.76 -72.48 13.22
N MET A 626 -0.35 -71.76 13.10
CA MET A 626 -1.63 -72.32 12.67
C MET A 626 -1.57 -72.90 11.26
N LEU A 627 -0.91 -72.24 10.31
CA LEU A 627 -0.70 -72.76 8.96
C LEU A 627 0.11 -74.06 8.98
N SER A 628 1.18 -74.11 9.78
CA SER A 628 2.01 -75.31 9.93
C SER A 628 1.25 -76.48 10.55
N PHE A 629 0.34 -76.20 11.49
CA PHE A 629 -0.53 -77.21 12.10
C PHE A 629 -1.57 -77.74 11.10
N VAL A 630 -2.18 -76.86 10.30
CA VAL A 630 -3.12 -77.24 9.23
C VAL A 630 -2.41 -78.07 8.17
N VAL A 631 -1.24 -77.64 7.70
CA VAL A 631 -0.44 -78.41 6.73
C VAL A 631 -0.01 -79.76 7.30
N GLY A 632 0.44 -79.80 8.56
CA GLY A 632 0.78 -81.06 9.24
C GLY A 632 -0.42 -82.00 9.38
N ALA A 633 -1.59 -81.49 9.72
CA ALA A 633 -2.83 -82.27 9.82
C ALA A 633 -3.33 -82.78 8.46
N ILE A 634 -3.04 -82.06 7.37
CA ILE A 634 -3.33 -82.50 5.99
C ILE A 634 -2.36 -83.60 5.55
N ILE A 635 -1.07 -83.50 5.91
CA ILE A 635 -0.03 -84.50 5.56
C ILE A 635 -0.20 -85.81 6.36
N TYR A 636 -0.78 -85.75 7.56
CA TYR A 636 -1.01 -86.91 8.44
C TYR A 636 -2.34 -87.65 8.17
N ARG A 637 -3.14 -87.16 7.22
CA ARG A 637 -4.30 -87.86 6.65
C ARG A 637 -3.90 -88.56 5.36
#